data_AF-A0A261GKR8-F1
#
_entry.id   AF-A0A261GKR8-F1
#
_cell.length_a   1.000
_cell.length_b   1.000
_cell.length_c   1.000
_cell.angle_alpha   90.00
_cell.angle_beta   90.00
_cell.angle_gamma   90.00
#
_symmetry.space_group_name_H-M   'P 1'
#
loop_
_entity.id
_entity.type
_entity.pdbx_description
1 polymer ?
#
loop_
_entity_poly.entity_id
_entity_poly.type
_entity_poly.pdbx_seq_one_letter_code
_entity_poly.pdbx_strand_id
1 'polypeptide(L)'
;MQKFRLQSKYQPAGDQPTAIKKLVEGLEDGLLHQTLLGVTGSGKTFTMANVVAEVQRPTIVLAHNKTLAAQLYGEFKEFFPDNAVEYFVSYYDYYQPEAYVPSSDTYIEKDSSINDHIEQMRLSATKALMEREDVLIVATVSSIYGLGDPQSYKKMMLHLDRGDKVDQRVILRRLAELQYTRNDYELHRANYRVRGDVIDVFPAESESEALRIELFDDEIETLSWFDPLTGEVYRKVPRATIYPKTHYVTPRQIILDATESIKDELAERLEHFRSNHKLLEAQRLEERTRYDLEMMLELGYCNGIENYSRYLSGRGPGEPPPTLFEYLPPNSLLFIDESHVTVPQLGAMYKGDRSRKETLVSYGFRMPSAMDNRPLRFDEWERLAPQMVFVSATPGQYEADHQGQVVEQVVRPTGLVDPEVEVRPASTQVDDLLDQIHQRTEKNQRVLVTTLTKRMAEDLTDFLMENGIRVRYLHSDIDTVERVEIIRDLRLGEFDVLVGINLLREGLDMPEVSLVAILDADKEGFLRSDRSLIQTIGRAARNVNGKAILYADRITGSMQRAIDETERRRTKQMEFNQEHGITPKGLSKSVADIMEGAVAPGSRKKGAQRKVAEKQADYNIDLAARSPKEFARVVKQMEEAMYEAARNLEFEKAAQLRDQLHDLKEQGLKAAD
;
A
#
# COMPACT_ATOMS: atom_id res chain seq x y z
N MET A 1 -4.34 -23.38 -17.08
CA MET A 1 -4.05 -22.15 -16.33
C MET A 1 -2.64 -21.67 -16.62
N GLN A 2 -2.39 -20.37 -16.49
CA GLN A 2 -1.03 -19.85 -16.36
C GLN A 2 -0.48 -20.22 -14.98
N LYS A 3 0.85 -20.21 -14.84
CA LYS A 3 1.60 -20.56 -13.63
C LYS A 3 2.48 -19.40 -13.23
N PHE A 4 2.73 -19.23 -11.93
CA PHE A 4 3.76 -18.30 -11.45
C PHE A 4 5.12 -18.65 -12.05
N ARG A 5 5.81 -17.65 -12.58
CA ARG A 5 7.12 -17.76 -13.22
C ARG A 5 8.08 -16.76 -12.56
N LEU A 6 8.82 -17.25 -11.57
CA LEU A 6 9.84 -16.46 -10.91
C LEU A 6 10.99 -16.14 -11.87
N GLN A 7 11.16 -14.86 -12.20
CA GLN A 7 12.32 -14.32 -12.89
C GLN A 7 13.22 -13.62 -11.87
N SER A 8 14.50 -13.96 -11.83
CA SER A 8 15.45 -13.36 -10.90
C SER A 8 16.90 -13.51 -11.39
N LYS A 9 17.73 -12.52 -11.07
CA LYS A 9 19.20 -12.58 -11.24
C LYS A 9 19.88 -13.32 -10.09
N TYR A 10 19.13 -13.67 -9.04
CA TYR A 10 19.61 -14.28 -7.81
C TYR A 10 19.16 -15.74 -7.70
N GLN A 11 19.96 -16.57 -7.05
CA GLN A 11 19.58 -17.91 -6.60
C GLN A 11 19.44 -17.91 -5.07
N PRO A 12 18.55 -18.74 -4.48
CA PRO A 12 18.42 -18.84 -3.03
C PRO A 12 19.75 -19.15 -2.34
N ALA A 13 20.12 -18.36 -1.33
CA ALA A 13 21.41 -18.44 -0.64
C ALA A 13 21.30 -18.16 0.87
N GLY A 14 22.33 -18.54 1.63
CA GLY A 14 22.28 -18.51 3.10
C GLY A 14 21.22 -19.48 3.62
N ASP A 15 20.38 -19.04 4.56
CA ASP A 15 19.28 -19.85 5.10
C ASP A 15 18.10 -20.02 4.11
N GLN A 16 18.03 -19.22 3.03
CA GLN A 16 16.87 -19.18 2.13
C GLN A 16 16.44 -20.54 1.56
N PRO A 17 17.33 -21.43 1.06
CA PRO A 17 16.92 -22.72 0.50
C PRO A 17 16.20 -23.60 1.53
N THR A 18 16.72 -23.63 2.76
CA THR A 18 16.12 -24.36 3.88
C THR A 18 14.81 -23.72 4.34
N ALA A 19 14.75 -22.39 4.32
CA ALA A 19 13.55 -21.66 4.70
C ALA A 19 12.39 -21.86 3.70
N ILE A 20 12.67 -21.72 2.39
CA ILE A 20 11.72 -22.00 1.30
C ILE A 20 11.18 -23.43 1.46
N LYS A 21 12.08 -24.42 1.54
CA LYS A 21 11.72 -25.83 1.66
C LYS A 21 10.78 -26.08 2.84
N LYS A 22 11.15 -25.62 4.05
CA LYS A 22 10.35 -25.82 5.26
C LYS A 22 8.98 -25.14 5.20
N LEU A 23 8.90 -23.95 4.61
CA LEU A 23 7.62 -23.25 4.43
C LEU A 23 6.72 -24.01 3.46
N VAL A 24 7.26 -24.51 2.34
CA VAL A 24 6.51 -25.32 1.36
C VAL A 24 6.04 -26.63 2.01
N GLU A 25 6.92 -27.39 2.66
CA GLU A 25 6.57 -28.63 3.38
C GLU A 25 5.45 -28.37 4.40
N GLY A 26 5.56 -27.33 5.22
CA GLY A 26 4.51 -26.97 6.18
C GLY A 26 3.20 -26.50 5.55
N LEU A 27 3.23 -25.93 4.33
CA LEU A 27 2.01 -25.55 3.61
C LEU A 27 1.31 -26.80 3.04
N GLU A 28 2.08 -27.75 2.51
CA GLU A 28 1.60 -29.05 1.98
C GLU A 28 1.07 -29.98 3.09
N ASP A 29 1.72 -29.99 4.25
CA ASP A 29 1.26 -30.70 5.47
C ASP A 29 -0.03 -30.08 6.07
N GLY A 30 -0.48 -28.93 5.57
CA GLY A 30 -1.72 -28.28 5.99
C GLY A 30 -1.61 -27.43 7.27
N LEU A 31 -0.40 -26.99 7.66
CA LEU A 31 -0.24 -26.07 8.80
C LEU A 31 -0.95 -24.74 8.51
N LEU A 32 -2.00 -24.41 9.28
CA LEU A 32 -2.77 -23.17 9.09
C LEU A 32 -1.91 -21.90 9.26
N HIS A 33 -0.92 -21.96 10.15
CA HIS A 33 -0.09 -20.83 10.54
C HIS A 33 1.39 -21.24 10.56
N GLN A 34 2.25 -20.47 9.90
CA GLN A 34 3.70 -20.60 9.99
C GLN A 34 4.35 -19.22 10.20
N THR A 35 5.54 -19.20 10.79
CA THR A 35 6.31 -17.95 11.00
C THR A 35 7.67 -18.04 10.32
N LEU A 36 7.93 -17.19 9.33
CA LEU A 36 9.26 -16.91 8.81
C LEU A 36 9.93 -15.88 9.73
N LEU A 37 10.77 -16.37 10.65
CA LEU A 37 11.64 -15.57 11.52
C LEU A 37 12.85 -15.08 10.72
N GLY A 38 12.61 -14.10 9.84
CA GLY A 38 13.59 -13.57 8.89
C GLY A 38 14.21 -12.24 9.33
N VAL A 39 15.53 -12.17 9.43
CA VAL A 39 16.23 -10.93 9.82
C VAL A 39 16.26 -9.89 8.69
N THR A 40 16.39 -8.61 9.05
CA THR A 40 16.58 -7.51 8.08
C THR A 40 17.78 -7.78 7.18
N GLY A 41 17.59 -7.65 5.86
CA GLY A 41 18.63 -7.89 4.86
C GLY A 41 18.84 -9.37 4.47
N SER A 42 18.03 -10.30 5.00
CA SER A 42 18.09 -11.72 4.60
C SER A 42 17.36 -12.06 3.28
N GLY A 43 16.67 -11.10 2.65
CA GLY A 43 15.92 -11.32 1.41
C GLY A 43 14.56 -12.00 1.61
N LYS A 44 13.80 -11.59 2.64
CA LYS A 44 12.46 -12.14 2.97
C LYS A 44 11.52 -12.15 1.76
N THR A 45 11.45 -11.07 0.97
CA THR A 45 10.58 -11.00 -0.23
C THR A 45 10.94 -12.06 -1.27
N PHE A 46 12.23 -12.28 -1.53
CA PHE A 46 12.66 -13.32 -2.45
C PHE A 46 12.31 -14.72 -1.93
N THR A 47 12.36 -14.93 -0.60
CA THR A 47 11.87 -16.17 0.03
C THR A 47 10.37 -16.36 -0.19
N MET A 48 9.56 -15.31 0.03
CA MET A 48 8.11 -15.34 -0.27
C MET A 48 7.85 -15.66 -1.75
N ALA A 49 8.57 -15.01 -2.67
CA ALA A 49 8.43 -15.23 -4.12
C ALA A 49 8.77 -16.68 -4.52
N ASN A 50 9.83 -17.27 -3.97
CA ASN A 50 10.14 -18.69 -4.21
C ASN A 50 9.02 -19.61 -3.67
N VAL A 51 8.50 -19.36 -2.45
CA VAL A 51 7.38 -20.15 -1.91
C VAL A 51 6.15 -20.05 -2.81
N VAL A 52 5.77 -18.86 -3.28
CA VAL A 52 4.66 -18.67 -4.24
C VAL A 52 4.89 -19.43 -5.55
N ALA A 53 6.12 -19.40 -6.07
CA ALA A 53 6.50 -20.07 -7.31
C ALA A 53 6.50 -21.61 -7.19
N GLU A 54 6.75 -22.18 -6.01
CA GLU A 54 6.64 -23.62 -5.77
C GLU A 54 5.16 -24.03 -5.54
N VAL A 55 4.43 -23.36 -4.64
CA VAL A 55 3.07 -23.79 -4.27
C VAL A 55 1.98 -23.43 -5.29
N GLN A 56 2.24 -22.47 -6.19
CA GLN A 56 1.36 -22.13 -7.32
C GLN A 56 -0.08 -21.76 -6.91
N ARG A 57 -0.22 -20.91 -5.87
CA ARG A 57 -1.52 -20.49 -5.31
C ARG A 57 -1.75 -18.98 -5.45
N PRO A 58 -2.99 -18.52 -5.69
CA PRO A 58 -3.35 -17.11 -5.56
C PRO A 58 -2.88 -16.59 -4.20
N THR A 59 -2.17 -15.47 -4.19
CA THR A 59 -1.46 -14.99 -2.99
C THR A 59 -1.86 -13.56 -2.65
N ILE A 60 -2.10 -13.29 -1.37
CA ILE A 60 -2.24 -11.94 -0.84
C ILE A 60 -1.08 -11.67 0.13
N VAL A 61 -0.45 -10.50 -0.01
CA VAL A 61 0.64 -10.03 0.86
C VAL A 61 0.16 -8.77 1.58
N LEU A 62 0.01 -8.84 2.90
CA LEU A 62 -0.39 -7.70 3.73
C LEU A 62 0.82 -6.92 4.23
N ALA A 63 0.77 -5.59 4.05
CA ALA A 63 1.70 -4.62 4.62
C ALA A 63 0.96 -3.58 5.49
N HIS A 64 1.62 -3.06 6.52
CA HIS A 64 1.02 -2.12 7.48
C HIS A 64 0.97 -0.66 7.02
N ASN A 65 1.74 -0.28 6.00
CA ASN A 65 1.75 1.06 5.42
C ASN A 65 1.85 0.99 3.89
N LYS A 66 1.55 2.11 3.21
CA LYS A 66 1.55 2.17 1.74
C LYS A 66 2.97 2.11 1.17
N THR A 67 3.96 2.77 1.78
CA THR A 67 5.35 2.79 1.34
C THR A 67 5.94 1.38 1.18
N LEU A 68 5.74 0.52 2.19
CA LEU A 68 6.16 -0.88 2.17
C LEU A 68 5.33 -1.71 1.18
N ALA A 69 4.03 -1.42 1.03
CA ALA A 69 3.20 -2.06 0.02
C ALA A 69 3.67 -1.74 -1.41
N ALA A 70 4.03 -0.48 -1.70
CA ALA A 70 4.58 -0.06 -2.99
C ALA A 70 5.94 -0.70 -3.26
N GLN A 71 6.83 -0.77 -2.25
CA GLN A 71 8.11 -1.49 -2.37
C GLN A 71 7.90 -2.98 -2.70
N LEU A 72 7.04 -3.68 -1.94
CA LEU A 72 6.74 -5.08 -2.16
C LEU A 72 6.09 -5.31 -3.53
N TYR A 73 5.17 -4.43 -3.97
CA TYR A 73 4.56 -4.49 -5.30
C TYR A 73 5.60 -4.38 -6.42
N GLY A 74 6.55 -3.43 -6.31
CA GLY A 74 7.67 -3.31 -7.24
C GLY A 74 8.56 -4.56 -7.26
N GLU A 75 8.99 -5.03 -6.09
CA GLU A 75 9.80 -6.26 -5.97
C GLU A 75 9.06 -7.48 -6.57
N PHE A 76 7.76 -7.64 -6.33
CA PHE A 76 6.99 -8.73 -6.92
C PHE A 76 6.73 -8.57 -8.43
N LYS A 77 6.56 -7.35 -8.96
CA LYS A 77 6.49 -7.10 -10.41
C LYS A 77 7.78 -7.51 -11.11
N GLU A 78 8.95 -7.19 -10.53
CA GLU A 78 10.24 -7.65 -11.05
C GLU A 78 10.40 -9.18 -10.97
N PHE A 79 9.91 -9.80 -9.90
CA PHE A 79 9.96 -11.26 -9.74
C PHE A 79 8.97 -12.02 -10.62
N PHE A 80 7.83 -11.43 -11.00
CA PHE A 80 6.75 -12.10 -11.72
C PHE A 80 6.18 -11.26 -12.88
N PRO A 81 6.99 -10.84 -13.86
CA PRO A 81 6.56 -9.94 -14.94
C PRO A 81 5.52 -10.57 -15.89
N ASP A 82 5.45 -11.91 -15.96
CA ASP A 82 4.48 -12.66 -16.77
C ASP A 82 3.12 -12.86 -16.06
N ASN A 83 3.01 -12.56 -14.76
CA ASN A 83 1.86 -12.91 -13.91
C ASN A 83 1.06 -11.67 -13.44
N ALA A 84 -0.13 -11.90 -12.90
CA ALA A 84 -0.98 -10.83 -12.39
C ALA A 84 -0.52 -10.37 -10.99
N VAL A 85 0.51 -9.53 -10.94
CA VAL A 85 0.89 -8.80 -9.73
C VAL A 85 0.07 -7.51 -9.65
N GLU A 86 -0.68 -7.36 -8.57
CA GLU A 86 -1.73 -6.35 -8.41
C GLU A 86 -1.55 -5.56 -7.10
N TYR A 87 -2.10 -4.34 -7.06
CA TYR A 87 -1.95 -3.42 -5.92
C TYR A 87 -3.31 -3.03 -5.32
N PHE A 88 -3.48 -3.21 -4.01
CA PHE A 88 -4.76 -2.98 -3.32
C PHE A 88 -4.60 -2.17 -2.04
N VAL A 89 -4.55 -0.85 -2.19
CA VAL A 89 -4.48 0.11 -1.07
C VAL A 89 -5.65 1.10 -1.11
N SER A 90 -5.74 1.98 -0.11
CA SER A 90 -6.72 3.07 -0.15
C SER A 90 -6.47 3.95 -1.37
N TYR A 91 -7.46 4.04 -2.25
CA TYR A 91 -7.53 4.97 -3.39
C TYR A 91 -7.68 6.45 -3.01
N TYR A 92 -7.60 6.80 -1.73
CA TYR A 92 -7.60 8.20 -1.30
C TYR A 92 -6.16 8.72 -1.16
N ASP A 93 -5.85 9.81 -1.87
CA ASP A 93 -4.64 10.61 -1.62
C ASP A 93 -4.81 11.41 -0.32
N TYR A 94 -6.01 11.97 -0.14
CA TYR A 94 -6.45 12.64 1.07
C TYR A 94 -7.80 12.09 1.51
N TYR A 95 -7.96 11.82 2.80
CA TYR A 95 -9.22 11.34 3.38
C TYR A 95 -9.44 11.91 4.77
N GLN A 96 -10.46 12.77 4.89
CA GLN A 96 -11.03 13.24 6.14
C GLN A 96 -12.34 12.49 6.38
N PRO A 97 -12.42 11.60 7.40
CA PRO A 97 -13.65 10.87 7.69
C PRO A 97 -14.73 11.80 8.25
N GLU A 98 -16.00 11.52 7.90
CA GLU A 98 -17.16 12.11 8.58
C GLU A 98 -17.04 11.91 10.10
N ALA A 99 -17.15 12.97 10.89
CA ALA A 99 -17.07 12.91 12.34
C ALA A 99 -17.91 14.00 13.00
N TYR A 100 -18.20 13.82 14.29
CA TYR A 100 -18.83 14.84 15.11
C TYR A 100 -18.10 14.92 16.45
N VAL A 101 -17.79 16.13 16.89
CA VAL A 101 -17.06 16.40 18.14
C VAL A 101 -18.02 17.07 19.13
N PRO A 102 -18.61 16.32 20.07
CA PRO A 102 -19.68 16.85 20.94
C PRO A 102 -19.23 17.98 21.85
N SER A 103 -17.96 18.01 22.25
CA SER A 103 -17.40 19.04 23.14
C SER A 103 -17.32 20.43 22.51
N SER A 104 -17.38 20.53 21.18
CA SER A 104 -17.32 21.78 20.43
C SER A 104 -18.48 21.95 19.44
N ASP A 105 -19.52 21.10 19.53
CA ASP A 105 -20.66 21.00 18.59
C ASP A 105 -20.22 21.07 17.11
N THR A 106 -19.07 20.45 16.79
CA THR A 106 -18.46 20.58 15.47
C THR A 106 -18.74 19.31 14.67
N TYR A 107 -19.57 19.45 13.64
CA TYR A 107 -19.68 18.45 12.59
C TYR A 107 -18.54 18.63 11.58
N ILE A 108 -17.89 17.51 11.24
CA ILE A 108 -16.79 17.43 10.29
C ILE A 108 -17.31 16.65 9.09
N GLU A 109 -17.41 17.33 7.95
CA GLU A 109 -17.80 16.70 6.69
C GLU A 109 -16.75 15.71 6.19
N LYS A 110 -17.21 14.73 5.41
CA LYS A 110 -16.33 13.86 4.63
C LYS A 110 -15.73 14.68 3.50
N ASP A 111 -14.43 14.88 3.53
CA ASP A 111 -13.66 15.44 2.41
C ASP A 111 -12.62 14.41 1.96
N SER A 112 -12.45 14.25 0.65
CA SER A 112 -11.56 13.22 0.10
C SER A 112 -11.19 13.47 -1.35
N SER A 113 -9.91 13.27 -1.69
CA SER A 113 -9.43 13.20 -3.07
C SER A 113 -9.21 11.74 -3.45
N ILE A 114 -9.87 11.27 -4.51
CA ILE A 114 -9.66 9.94 -5.09
C ILE A 114 -8.52 10.01 -6.10
N ASN A 115 -7.70 8.97 -6.11
CA ASN A 115 -6.65 8.73 -7.08
C ASN A 115 -7.13 7.70 -8.11
N ASP A 116 -7.51 8.17 -9.31
CA ASP A 116 -8.08 7.36 -10.39
C ASP A 116 -7.17 6.19 -10.82
N HIS A 117 -5.86 6.30 -10.62
CA HIS A 117 -4.92 5.22 -10.92
C HIS A 117 -4.99 4.10 -9.88
N ILE A 118 -5.04 4.46 -8.58
CA ILE A 118 -5.22 3.48 -7.50
C ILE A 118 -6.62 2.86 -7.55
N GLU A 119 -7.67 3.63 -7.93
CA GLU A 119 -9.01 3.05 -8.15
C GLU A 119 -8.96 1.96 -9.24
N GLN A 120 -8.32 2.24 -10.38
CA GLN A 120 -8.14 1.24 -11.44
C GLN A 120 -7.30 0.04 -10.98
N MET A 121 -6.22 0.24 -10.23
CA MET A 121 -5.43 -0.89 -9.68
C MET A 121 -6.28 -1.78 -8.76
N ARG A 122 -7.17 -1.20 -7.93
CA ARG A 122 -8.10 -1.98 -7.10
C ARG A 122 -9.11 -2.77 -7.93
N LEU A 123 -9.62 -2.19 -9.01
CA LEU A 123 -10.53 -2.87 -9.94
C LEU A 123 -9.82 -4.02 -10.67
N SER A 124 -8.59 -3.77 -11.15
CA SER A 124 -7.69 -4.75 -11.76
C SER A 124 -7.44 -5.93 -10.83
N ALA A 125 -7.08 -5.67 -9.57
CA ALA A 125 -6.90 -6.70 -8.55
C ALA A 125 -8.13 -7.61 -8.37
N THR A 126 -9.33 -7.02 -8.29
CA THR A 126 -10.57 -7.81 -8.18
C THR A 126 -10.95 -8.54 -9.46
N LYS A 127 -10.61 -8.03 -10.64
CA LYS A 127 -10.78 -8.73 -11.93
C LYS A 127 -9.82 -9.90 -12.05
N ALA A 128 -8.55 -9.71 -11.70
CA ALA A 128 -7.52 -10.74 -11.75
C ALA A 128 -7.93 -11.99 -10.95
N LEU A 129 -8.45 -11.81 -9.72
CA LEU A 129 -9.01 -12.91 -8.91
C LEU A 129 -10.19 -13.66 -9.54
N MET A 130 -10.91 -13.05 -10.50
CA MET A 130 -12.02 -13.69 -11.20
C MET A 130 -11.61 -14.37 -12.51
N GLU A 131 -10.53 -13.91 -13.15
CA GLU A 131 -10.10 -14.40 -14.47
C GLU A 131 -8.89 -15.35 -14.41
N ARG A 132 -8.07 -15.30 -13.35
CA ARG A 132 -6.75 -15.95 -13.27
C ARG A 132 -6.50 -16.60 -11.91
N GLU A 133 -5.57 -17.56 -11.87
CA GLU A 133 -5.06 -18.19 -10.64
C GLU A 133 -3.64 -17.72 -10.28
N ASP A 134 -2.88 -17.24 -11.26
CA ASP A 134 -1.52 -16.71 -11.09
C ASP A 134 -1.54 -15.23 -10.67
N VAL A 135 -2.26 -14.96 -9.56
CA VAL A 135 -2.54 -13.62 -9.03
C VAL A 135 -1.84 -13.42 -7.69
N LEU A 136 -1.01 -12.38 -7.59
CA LEU A 136 -0.39 -11.93 -6.34
C LEU A 136 -0.83 -10.49 -6.06
N ILE A 137 -1.60 -10.29 -4.98
CA ILE A 137 -2.06 -8.95 -4.56
C ILE A 137 -1.21 -8.47 -3.40
N VAL A 138 -0.54 -7.33 -3.55
CA VAL A 138 0.01 -6.60 -2.40
C VAL A 138 -1.02 -5.62 -1.88
N ALA A 139 -1.39 -5.75 -0.62
CA ALA A 139 -2.49 -5.01 -0.02
C ALA A 139 -2.13 -4.41 1.35
N THR A 140 -2.83 -3.34 1.72
CA THR A 140 -2.84 -2.82 3.10
C THR A 140 -4.08 -3.31 3.84
N VAL A 141 -4.31 -2.81 5.06
CA VAL A 141 -5.58 -2.98 5.80
C VAL A 141 -6.82 -2.55 5.01
N SER A 142 -6.70 -1.85 3.88
CA SER A 142 -7.83 -1.62 2.96
C SER A 142 -8.49 -2.92 2.47
N SER A 143 -7.77 -4.05 2.47
CA SER A 143 -8.29 -5.39 2.19
C SER A 143 -9.41 -5.87 3.13
N ILE A 144 -9.44 -5.39 4.38
CA ILE A 144 -10.49 -5.72 5.36
C ILE A 144 -11.62 -4.68 5.44
N TYR A 145 -11.64 -3.69 4.55
CA TYR A 145 -12.75 -2.74 4.40
C TYR A 145 -13.77 -3.22 3.38
N GLY A 146 -14.98 -2.66 3.48
CA GLY A 146 -16.09 -2.97 2.60
C GLY A 146 -15.79 -2.79 1.11
N LEU A 147 -16.35 -3.71 0.34
CA LEU A 147 -16.55 -3.72 -1.11
C LEU A 147 -18.01 -4.12 -1.37
N GLY A 148 -18.49 -3.98 -2.60
CA GLY A 148 -19.74 -4.63 -2.98
C GLY A 148 -19.59 -6.15 -3.00
N ASP A 149 -20.73 -6.82 -2.88
CA ASP A 149 -20.82 -8.28 -2.94
C ASP A 149 -20.25 -8.84 -4.26
N PRO A 150 -19.30 -9.81 -4.21
CA PRO A 150 -18.73 -10.43 -5.40
C PRO A 150 -19.79 -10.99 -6.37
N GLN A 151 -20.93 -11.49 -5.87
CA GLN A 151 -21.98 -12.05 -6.72
C GLN A 151 -22.78 -10.96 -7.44
N SER A 152 -23.05 -9.85 -6.76
CA SER A 152 -23.70 -8.66 -7.34
C SER A 152 -22.79 -7.97 -8.35
N TYR A 153 -21.50 -7.81 -8.04
CA TYR A 153 -20.50 -7.32 -8.99
C TYR A 153 -20.43 -8.21 -10.24
N LYS A 154 -20.42 -9.55 -10.07
CA LYS A 154 -20.46 -10.51 -11.19
C LYS A 154 -21.74 -10.40 -12.03
N LYS A 155 -22.92 -10.25 -11.41
CA LYS A 155 -24.21 -10.07 -12.11
C LYS A 155 -24.30 -8.76 -12.90
N MET A 156 -23.54 -7.74 -12.50
CA MET A 156 -23.56 -6.45 -13.18
C MET A 156 -22.71 -6.44 -14.46
N MET A 157 -21.68 -7.30 -14.58
CA MET A 157 -20.81 -7.39 -15.77
C MET A 157 -21.59 -7.40 -17.09
N LEU A 158 -21.02 -6.73 -18.10
CA LEU A 158 -21.51 -6.75 -19.47
C LEU A 158 -20.63 -7.66 -20.30
N HIS A 159 -21.13 -8.88 -20.56
CA HIS A 159 -20.51 -9.82 -21.50
C HIS A 159 -20.98 -9.53 -22.92
N LEU A 160 -20.06 -9.65 -23.88
CA LEU A 160 -20.28 -9.42 -25.31
C LEU A 160 -19.61 -10.57 -26.07
N ASP A 161 -20.35 -11.25 -26.94
CA ASP A 161 -19.85 -12.27 -27.87
C ASP A 161 -20.07 -11.82 -29.33
N ARG A 162 -19.20 -12.25 -30.24
CA ARG A 162 -19.31 -11.91 -31.66
C ARG A 162 -20.47 -12.70 -32.29
N GLY A 163 -21.41 -11.99 -32.91
CA GLY A 163 -22.67 -12.56 -33.40
C GLY A 163 -23.83 -12.48 -32.39
N ASP A 164 -23.64 -11.87 -31.22
CA ASP A 164 -24.76 -11.56 -30.32
C ASP A 164 -25.72 -10.57 -30.98
N LYS A 165 -27.03 -10.87 -30.91
CA LYS A 165 -28.09 -9.97 -31.37
C LYS A 165 -28.52 -9.01 -30.27
N VAL A 166 -28.04 -7.77 -30.34
CA VAL A 166 -28.27 -6.72 -29.34
C VAL A 166 -28.31 -5.33 -29.98
N ASP A 167 -29.41 -4.60 -29.72
CA ASP A 167 -29.56 -3.22 -30.16
C ASP A 167 -28.57 -2.28 -29.44
N GLN A 168 -28.01 -1.32 -30.19
CA GLN A 168 -27.04 -0.34 -29.67
C GLN A 168 -27.49 0.31 -28.34
N ARG A 169 -28.75 0.71 -28.23
CA ARG A 169 -29.28 1.43 -27.04
C ARG A 169 -29.34 0.54 -25.81
N VAL A 170 -29.40 -0.78 -25.98
CA VAL A 170 -29.29 -1.75 -24.88
C VAL A 170 -27.86 -1.74 -24.34
N ILE A 171 -26.85 -1.78 -25.20
CA ILE A 171 -25.44 -1.66 -24.79
C ILE A 171 -25.20 -0.34 -24.05
N LEU A 172 -25.65 0.80 -24.60
CA LEU A 172 -25.45 2.11 -23.96
C LEU A 172 -26.14 2.20 -22.59
N ARG A 173 -27.33 1.60 -22.43
CA ARG A 173 -28.02 1.51 -21.14
C ARG A 173 -27.24 0.67 -20.14
N ARG A 174 -26.73 -0.49 -20.55
CA ARG A 174 -25.89 -1.35 -19.70
C ARG A 174 -24.60 -0.65 -19.28
N LEU A 175 -23.96 0.12 -20.15
CA LEU A 175 -22.79 0.94 -19.80
C LEU A 175 -23.13 2.01 -18.75
N ALA A 176 -24.28 2.67 -18.87
CA ALA A 176 -24.75 3.61 -17.85
C ALA A 176 -25.09 2.93 -16.51
N GLU A 177 -25.71 1.73 -16.54
CA GLU A 177 -25.94 0.90 -15.33
C GLU A 177 -24.61 0.50 -14.66
N LEU A 178 -23.56 0.25 -15.44
CA LEU A 178 -22.18 0.01 -14.99
C LEU A 178 -21.45 1.28 -14.49
N GLN A 179 -22.13 2.43 -14.46
CA GLN A 179 -21.62 3.75 -14.05
C GLN A 179 -20.55 4.35 -15.00
N TYR A 180 -20.56 3.97 -16.28
CA TYR A 180 -19.71 4.62 -17.30
C TYR A 180 -20.35 5.90 -17.82
N THR A 181 -19.54 6.93 -18.05
CA THR A 181 -19.99 8.22 -18.56
C THR A 181 -19.86 8.28 -20.08
N ARG A 182 -20.87 8.81 -20.78
CA ARG A 182 -20.74 9.10 -22.21
C ARG A 182 -19.92 10.37 -22.43
N ASN A 183 -18.87 10.28 -23.24
CA ASN A 183 -18.11 11.44 -23.74
C ASN A 183 -17.71 11.20 -25.20
N ASP A 184 -18.46 11.79 -26.13
CA ASP A 184 -18.23 11.56 -27.57
C ASP A 184 -16.95 12.21 -28.13
N TYR A 185 -16.39 13.18 -27.40
CA TYR A 185 -15.16 13.89 -27.77
C TYR A 185 -13.92 13.14 -27.31
N GLU A 186 -13.86 12.78 -26.02
CA GLU A 186 -12.65 12.24 -25.38
C GLU A 186 -12.91 10.91 -24.66
N LEU A 187 -12.16 9.88 -25.08
CA LEU A 187 -12.26 8.55 -24.53
C LEU A 187 -11.27 8.40 -23.37
N HIS A 188 -11.63 8.96 -22.21
CA HIS A 188 -10.95 8.68 -20.95
C HIS A 188 -11.38 7.33 -20.37
N ARG A 189 -10.61 6.82 -19.40
CA ARG A 189 -10.94 5.62 -18.62
C ARG A 189 -12.32 5.77 -17.96
N ALA A 190 -13.07 4.67 -17.92
CA ALA A 190 -14.46 4.60 -17.45
C ALA A 190 -15.48 5.45 -18.24
N ASN A 191 -15.13 5.88 -19.47
CA ASN A 191 -16.06 6.51 -20.41
C ASN A 191 -16.33 5.63 -21.64
N TYR A 192 -17.37 6.00 -22.39
CA TYR A 192 -17.64 5.48 -23.73
C TYR A 192 -18.02 6.59 -24.72
N ARG A 193 -17.83 6.35 -26.01
CA ARG A 193 -18.26 7.20 -27.12
C ARG A 193 -18.97 6.40 -28.21
N VAL A 194 -19.85 7.06 -28.96
CA VAL A 194 -20.62 6.42 -30.05
C VAL A 194 -20.37 7.15 -31.36
N ARG A 195 -20.02 6.40 -32.42
CA ARG A 195 -19.73 6.92 -33.77
C ARG A 195 -20.40 6.04 -34.82
N GLY A 196 -21.64 6.37 -35.18
CA GLY A 196 -22.48 5.50 -36.00
C GLY A 196 -22.72 4.18 -35.28
N ASP A 197 -22.38 3.08 -35.92
CA ASP A 197 -22.54 1.71 -35.40
C ASP A 197 -21.35 1.23 -34.55
N VAL A 198 -20.35 2.10 -34.34
CA VAL A 198 -19.17 1.83 -33.51
C VAL A 198 -19.36 2.41 -32.10
N ILE A 199 -19.21 1.56 -31.08
CA ILE A 199 -19.12 1.96 -29.67
C ILE A 199 -17.69 1.71 -29.20
N ASP A 200 -16.97 2.75 -28.81
CA ASP A 200 -15.69 2.61 -28.11
C ASP A 200 -15.92 2.78 -26.61
N VAL A 201 -15.42 1.86 -25.79
CA VAL A 201 -15.48 1.89 -24.32
C VAL A 201 -14.07 1.74 -23.78
N PHE A 202 -13.65 2.56 -22.81
CA PHE A 202 -12.39 2.37 -22.10
C PHE A 202 -12.70 1.79 -20.71
N PRO A 203 -12.48 0.48 -20.47
CA PRO A 203 -12.86 -0.17 -19.21
C PRO A 203 -12.17 0.48 -18.00
N ALA A 204 -12.90 0.59 -16.90
CA ALA A 204 -12.43 1.27 -15.68
C ALA A 204 -11.24 0.57 -15.03
N GLU A 205 -11.12 -0.74 -15.22
CA GLU A 205 -10.03 -1.57 -14.70
C GLU A 205 -8.85 -1.69 -15.67
N SER A 206 -9.01 -1.25 -16.92
CA SER A 206 -7.97 -1.33 -17.95
C SER A 206 -6.88 -0.27 -17.75
N GLU A 207 -5.63 -0.71 -17.84
CA GLU A 207 -4.47 0.16 -17.75
C GLU A 207 -4.33 1.06 -18.99
N SER A 208 -4.32 0.47 -20.18
CA SER A 208 -3.98 1.16 -21.44
C SER A 208 -4.89 0.83 -22.63
N GLU A 209 -5.73 -0.20 -22.54
CA GLU A 209 -6.50 -0.71 -23.70
C GLU A 209 -7.99 -0.35 -23.63
N ALA A 210 -8.54 0.14 -24.73
CA ALA A 210 -9.97 0.31 -24.91
C ALA A 210 -10.57 -0.81 -25.76
N LEU A 211 -11.86 -1.08 -25.58
CA LEU A 211 -12.64 -2.03 -26.37
C LEU A 211 -13.47 -1.27 -27.41
N ARG A 212 -13.32 -1.65 -28.67
CA ARG A 212 -14.20 -1.26 -29.77
C ARG A 212 -15.20 -2.38 -30.05
N ILE A 213 -16.47 -2.00 -30.11
CA ILE A 213 -17.62 -2.83 -30.46
C ILE A 213 -18.16 -2.30 -31.79
N GLU A 214 -18.05 -3.09 -32.86
CA GLU A 214 -18.55 -2.75 -34.20
C GLU A 214 -19.85 -3.54 -34.42
N LEU A 215 -20.97 -2.83 -34.63
CA LEU A 215 -22.29 -3.41 -34.89
C LEU A 215 -22.59 -3.40 -36.40
N PHE A 216 -23.36 -4.39 -36.84
CA PHE A 216 -24.04 -4.38 -38.14
C PHE A 216 -25.53 -4.64 -37.91
N ASP A 217 -26.38 -3.66 -38.21
CA ASP A 217 -27.79 -3.60 -37.81
C ASP A 217 -27.99 -3.88 -36.30
N ASP A 218 -28.45 -5.10 -35.96
CA ASP A 218 -28.71 -5.56 -34.59
C ASP A 218 -27.73 -6.62 -34.08
N GLU A 219 -26.58 -6.80 -34.73
CA GLU A 219 -25.61 -7.87 -34.46
C GLU A 219 -24.19 -7.34 -34.19
N ILE A 220 -23.46 -7.92 -33.22
CA ILE A 220 -22.04 -7.60 -32.98
C ILE A 220 -21.15 -8.25 -34.05
N GLU A 221 -20.69 -7.46 -35.03
CA GLU A 221 -19.82 -7.95 -36.11
C GLU A 221 -18.36 -8.17 -35.64
N THR A 222 -17.81 -7.23 -34.87
CA THR A 222 -16.43 -7.30 -34.38
C THR A 222 -16.30 -6.74 -32.95
N LEU A 223 -15.49 -7.44 -32.14
CA LEU A 223 -14.91 -6.91 -30.90
C LEU A 223 -13.39 -6.79 -31.08
N SER A 224 -12.82 -5.65 -30.68
CA SER A 224 -11.36 -5.44 -30.77
C SER A 224 -10.79 -4.57 -29.66
N TRP A 225 -9.63 -4.98 -29.15
CA TRP A 225 -8.83 -4.17 -28.21
C TRP A 225 -7.93 -3.24 -29.00
N PHE A 226 -7.91 -1.97 -28.62
CA PHE A 226 -7.24 -0.90 -29.34
C PHE A 226 -6.70 0.18 -28.40
N ASP A 227 -5.76 0.98 -28.91
CA ASP A 227 -5.19 2.15 -28.23
C ASP A 227 -6.21 3.31 -28.20
N PRO A 228 -6.69 3.78 -27.02
CA PRO A 228 -7.66 4.86 -26.95
C PRO A 228 -7.14 6.20 -27.50
N LEU A 229 -5.82 6.41 -27.57
CA LEU A 229 -5.18 7.64 -28.01
C LEU A 229 -4.85 7.61 -29.51
N THR A 230 -4.18 6.57 -29.98
CA THR A 230 -3.73 6.48 -31.39
C THR A 230 -4.79 5.84 -32.31
N GLY A 231 -5.71 5.05 -31.75
CA GLY A 231 -6.68 4.28 -32.52
C GLY A 231 -6.15 2.97 -33.10
N GLU A 232 -4.88 2.60 -32.84
CA GLU A 232 -4.27 1.36 -33.31
C GLU A 232 -4.98 0.13 -32.71
N VAL A 233 -5.38 -0.81 -33.57
CA VAL A 233 -6.05 -2.04 -33.14
C VAL A 233 -5.02 -3.12 -32.84
N TYR A 234 -4.83 -3.44 -31.56
CA TYR A 234 -3.89 -4.46 -31.10
C TYR A 234 -4.36 -5.88 -31.44
N ARG A 235 -5.64 -6.20 -31.19
CA ARG A 235 -6.19 -7.56 -31.43
C ARG A 235 -7.70 -7.56 -31.59
N LYS A 236 -8.22 -8.37 -32.52
CA LYS A 236 -9.63 -8.77 -32.55
C LYS A 236 -9.86 -9.96 -31.61
N VAL A 237 -10.98 -9.97 -30.90
CA VAL A 237 -11.36 -11.03 -29.95
C VAL A 237 -12.75 -11.58 -30.26
N PRO A 238 -13.05 -12.85 -29.96
CA PRO A 238 -14.41 -13.37 -30.09
C PRO A 238 -15.32 -12.85 -28.99
N ARG A 239 -14.79 -12.62 -27.78
CA ARG A 239 -15.52 -12.22 -26.58
C ARG A 239 -14.82 -11.10 -25.84
N ALA A 240 -15.60 -10.26 -25.18
CA ALA A 240 -15.11 -9.27 -24.22
C ALA A 240 -16.08 -9.15 -23.03
N THR A 241 -15.54 -8.76 -21.88
CA THR A 241 -16.33 -8.44 -20.68
C THR A 241 -15.96 -7.03 -20.24
N ILE A 242 -16.97 -6.21 -19.98
CA ILE A 242 -16.81 -4.87 -19.39
C ILE A 242 -17.25 -4.94 -17.94
N TYR A 243 -16.33 -4.56 -17.04
CA TYR A 243 -16.52 -4.58 -15.59
C TYR A 243 -17.14 -3.27 -15.09
N PRO A 244 -17.91 -3.29 -13.98
CA PRO A 244 -18.44 -2.07 -13.37
C PRO A 244 -17.35 -1.06 -12.99
N LYS A 245 -17.63 0.24 -13.13
CA LYS A 245 -16.69 1.32 -12.77
C LYS A 245 -16.30 1.32 -11.30
N THR A 246 -17.17 0.83 -10.41
CA THR A 246 -16.93 0.83 -8.96
C THR A 246 -17.35 -0.50 -8.34
N HIS A 247 -16.69 -0.90 -7.26
CA HIS A 247 -17.05 -2.10 -6.51
C HIS A 247 -18.47 -2.05 -5.92
N TYR A 248 -19.07 -0.87 -5.76
CA TYR A 248 -20.39 -0.68 -5.14
C TYR A 248 -21.58 -0.73 -6.10
N VAL A 249 -21.38 -1.03 -7.40
CA VAL A 249 -22.49 -1.13 -8.37
C VAL A 249 -23.44 -2.26 -7.98
N THR A 250 -24.72 -1.92 -7.84
CA THR A 250 -25.76 -2.79 -7.31
C THR A 250 -26.97 -2.83 -8.26
N PRO A 251 -27.59 -3.99 -8.54
CA PRO A 251 -28.80 -4.09 -9.36
C PRO A 251 -29.97 -3.22 -8.87
N ARG A 252 -30.72 -2.60 -9.79
CA ARG A 252 -31.82 -1.67 -9.47
C ARG A 252 -32.85 -2.23 -8.49
N GLN A 253 -33.18 -3.53 -8.56
CA GLN A 253 -34.15 -4.14 -7.64
C GLN A 253 -33.67 -4.11 -6.19
N ILE A 254 -32.38 -4.40 -5.94
CA ILE A 254 -31.80 -4.37 -4.59
C ILE A 254 -31.84 -2.95 -4.02
N ILE A 255 -31.66 -1.92 -4.86
CA ILE A 255 -31.79 -0.52 -4.44
C ILE A 255 -33.23 -0.23 -3.98
N LEU A 256 -34.25 -0.69 -4.72
CA LEU A 256 -35.65 -0.53 -4.32
C LEU A 256 -35.94 -1.25 -2.99
N ASP A 257 -35.55 -2.52 -2.87
CA ASP A 257 -35.76 -3.33 -1.66
C ASP A 257 -35.02 -2.75 -0.43
N ALA A 258 -33.82 -2.20 -0.65
CA ALA A 258 -33.07 -1.45 0.34
C ALA A 258 -33.78 -0.17 0.78
N THR A 259 -34.35 0.60 -0.16
CA THR A 259 -35.03 1.87 0.18
C THR A 259 -36.26 1.68 1.07
N GLU A 260 -37.01 0.58 0.93
CA GLU A 260 -38.09 0.26 1.89
C GLU A 260 -37.53 -0.12 3.26
N SER A 261 -36.51 -1.00 3.29
CA SER A 261 -35.86 -1.43 4.54
C SER A 261 -35.19 -0.29 5.32
N ILE A 262 -34.74 0.76 4.62
CA ILE A 262 -34.19 1.99 5.20
C ILE A 262 -35.31 2.87 5.81
N LYS A 263 -36.49 2.94 5.18
CA LYS A 263 -37.63 3.70 5.72
C LYS A 263 -38.11 3.10 7.05
N ASP A 264 -38.11 1.78 7.16
CA ASP A 264 -38.50 1.07 8.39
C ASP A 264 -37.53 1.37 9.56
N GLU A 265 -36.21 1.25 9.36
CA GLU A 265 -35.22 1.62 10.39
C GLU A 265 -35.26 3.11 10.72
N LEU A 266 -35.49 3.97 9.73
CA LEU A 266 -35.65 5.41 9.95
C LEU A 266 -36.87 5.69 10.84
N ALA A 267 -38.01 5.07 10.59
CA ALA A 267 -39.22 5.25 11.40
C ALA A 267 -39.00 4.85 12.86
N GLU A 268 -38.43 3.66 13.10
CA GLU A 268 -38.08 3.19 14.45
C GLU A 268 -37.09 4.15 15.15
N ARG A 269 -36.04 4.58 14.43
CA ARG A 269 -35.00 5.44 15.00
C ARG A 269 -35.52 6.85 15.33
N LEU A 270 -36.43 7.38 14.52
CA LEU A 270 -37.09 8.67 14.79
C LEU A 270 -38.03 8.59 15.99
N GLU A 271 -38.78 7.50 16.16
CA GLU A 271 -39.59 7.29 17.36
C GLU A 271 -38.72 7.17 18.62
N HIS A 272 -37.61 6.43 18.55
CA HIS A 272 -36.63 6.37 19.64
C HIS A 272 -36.07 7.76 20.02
N PHE A 273 -35.69 8.59 19.06
CA PHE A 273 -35.20 9.94 19.38
C PHE A 273 -36.31 10.85 19.95
N ARG A 274 -37.51 10.84 19.35
CA ARG A 274 -38.66 11.65 19.81
C ARG A 274 -39.11 11.28 21.22
N SER A 275 -39.19 9.98 21.53
CA SER A 275 -39.53 9.48 22.88
C SER A 275 -38.48 9.81 23.96
N ASN A 276 -37.22 10.00 23.57
CA ASN A 276 -36.12 10.43 24.45
C ASN A 276 -35.87 11.96 24.41
N HIS A 277 -36.82 12.74 23.88
CA HIS A 277 -36.74 14.20 23.73
C HIS A 277 -35.54 14.74 22.91
N LYS A 278 -34.90 13.88 22.10
CA LYS A 278 -33.80 14.20 21.18
C LYS A 278 -34.32 14.73 19.84
N LEU A 279 -34.99 15.89 19.89
CA LEU A 279 -35.72 16.45 18.74
C LEU A 279 -34.79 16.92 17.62
N LEU A 280 -33.61 17.47 17.95
CA LEU A 280 -32.63 17.95 16.97
C LEU A 280 -32.00 16.77 16.21
N GLU A 281 -31.64 15.70 16.92
CA GLU A 281 -31.12 14.46 16.35
C GLU A 281 -32.15 13.77 15.46
N ALA A 282 -33.44 13.78 15.85
CA ALA A 282 -34.52 13.27 15.01
C ALA A 282 -34.65 14.06 13.70
N GLN A 283 -34.74 15.40 13.77
CA GLN A 283 -34.86 16.24 12.57
C GLN A 283 -33.65 16.06 11.63
N ARG A 284 -32.44 16.10 12.17
CA ARG A 284 -31.18 15.92 11.43
C ARG A 284 -31.13 14.58 10.70
N LEU A 285 -31.54 13.49 11.35
CA LEU A 285 -31.58 12.17 10.75
C LEU A 285 -32.64 12.08 9.66
N GLU A 286 -33.82 12.64 9.90
CA GLU A 286 -34.96 12.62 8.99
C GLU A 286 -34.67 13.35 7.68
N GLU A 287 -34.17 14.58 7.75
CA GLU A 287 -33.83 15.41 6.59
C GLU A 287 -32.78 14.73 5.70
N ARG A 288 -31.65 14.28 6.30
CA ARG A 288 -30.57 13.63 5.57
C ARG A 288 -31.00 12.30 4.95
N THR A 289 -31.66 11.42 5.71
CA THR A 289 -32.00 10.08 5.21
C THR A 289 -33.04 10.14 4.10
N ARG A 290 -33.99 11.09 4.16
CA ARG A 290 -34.96 11.31 3.07
C ARG A 290 -34.27 11.81 1.80
N TYR A 291 -33.33 12.74 1.91
CA TYR A 291 -32.54 13.20 0.75
C TYR A 291 -31.72 12.06 0.12
N ASP A 292 -31.02 11.27 0.93
CA ASP A 292 -30.25 10.11 0.44
C ASP A 292 -31.16 9.08 -0.25
N LEU A 293 -32.37 8.84 0.27
CA LEU A 293 -33.39 7.97 -0.35
C LEU A 293 -33.91 8.50 -1.70
N GLU A 294 -34.20 9.80 -1.81
CA GLU A 294 -34.64 10.42 -3.07
C GLU A 294 -33.55 10.27 -4.16
N MET A 295 -32.29 10.52 -3.80
CA MET A 295 -31.15 10.33 -4.69
C MET A 295 -30.98 8.86 -5.13
N MET A 296 -31.14 7.90 -4.22
CA MET A 296 -31.09 6.47 -4.55
C MET A 296 -32.21 6.03 -5.52
N LEU A 297 -33.41 6.58 -5.41
CA LEU A 297 -34.54 6.23 -6.28
C LEU A 297 -34.42 6.81 -7.70
N GLU A 298 -33.98 8.07 -7.81
CA GLU A 298 -33.83 8.79 -9.08
C GLU A 298 -32.55 8.38 -9.83
N LEU A 299 -31.39 8.41 -9.15
CA LEU A 299 -30.08 8.21 -9.79
C LEU A 299 -29.53 6.79 -9.64
N GLY A 300 -30.10 5.98 -8.73
CA GLY A 300 -29.52 4.68 -8.36
C GLY A 300 -28.32 4.77 -7.41
N TYR A 301 -27.95 5.98 -6.95
CA TYR A 301 -26.89 6.17 -5.95
C TYR A 301 -27.07 7.46 -5.15
N CYS A 302 -26.37 7.58 -4.03
CA CYS A 302 -26.27 8.80 -3.22
C CYS A 302 -24.83 9.04 -2.74
N ASN A 303 -24.53 10.25 -2.28
CA ASN A 303 -23.21 10.55 -1.70
C ASN A 303 -23.10 9.95 -0.30
N GLY A 304 -22.10 9.07 -0.09
CA GLY A 304 -22.01 8.32 1.16
C GLY A 304 -22.84 7.03 1.16
N ILE A 305 -23.20 6.49 -0.01
CA ILE A 305 -23.96 5.25 -0.19
C ILE A 305 -23.38 4.06 0.58
N GLU A 306 -22.08 4.05 0.85
CA GLU A 306 -21.44 3.03 1.67
C GLU A 306 -22.08 2.88 3.07
N ASN A 307 -22.68 3.94 3.63
CA ASN A 307 -23.37 3.89 4.92
C ASN A 307 -24.66 3.04 4.90
N TYR A 308 -25.15 2.69 3.71
CA TYR A 308 -26.31 1.80 3.51
C TYR A 308 -25.89 0.38 3.06
N SER A 309 -24.58 0.06 3.10
CA SER A 309 -24.02 -1.18 2.54
C SER A 309 -24.63 -2.48 3.11
N ARG A 310 -25.11 -2.48 4.37
CA ARG A 310 -25.88 -3.61 4.94
C ARG A 310 -27.05 -4.01 4.03
N TYR A 311 -27.88 -3.02 3.69
CA TYR A 311 -29.07 -3.23 2.85
C TYR A 311 -28.70 -3.61 1.42
N LEU A 312 -27.69 -2.96 0.86
CA LEU A 312 -27.23 -3.19 -0.52
C LEU A 312 -26.53 -4.54 -0.72
N SER A 313 -25.97 -5.12 0.34
CA SER A 313 -25.33 -6.45 0.32
C SER A 313 -26.25 -7.58 0.81
N GLY A 314 -27.45 -7.26 1.31
CA GLY A 314 -28.38 -8.25 1.90
C GLY A 314 -27.88 -8.88 3.20
N ARG A 315 -26.92 -8.24 3.88
CA ARG A 315 -26.29 -8.71 5.13
C ARG A 315 -27.17 -8.45 6.35
N GLY A 316 -27.03 -9.28 7.39
CA GLY A 316 -27.75 -9.14 8.64
C GLY A 316 -27.26 -7.96 9.50
N PRO A 317 -28.06 -7.46 10.46
CA PRO A 317 -27.59 -6.47 11.45
C PRO A 317 -26.36 -6.96 12.20
N GLY A 318 -25.33 -6.13 12.29
CA GLY A 318 -24.04 -6.47 12.91
C GLY A 318 -23.07 -7.26 12.02
N GLU A 319 -23.49 -7.80 10.87
CA GLU A 319 -22.57 -8.43 9.91
C GLU A 319 -21.76 -7.35 9.15
N PRO A 320 -20.49 -7.61 8.79
CA PRO A 320 -19.70 -6.70 7.99
C PRO A 320 -20.14 -6.73 6.51
N PRO A 321 -19.83 -5.67 5.73
CA PRO A 321 -19.88 -5.74 4.27
C PRO A 321 -18.86 -6.79 3.76
N PRO A 322 -19.08 -7.34 2.56
CA PRO A 322 -18.07 -8.12 1.84
C PRO A 322 -16.74 -7.36 1.73
N THR A 323 -15.62 -8.07 1.75
CA THR A 323 -14.27 -7.49 1.70
C THR A 323 -13.41 -8.23 0.67
N LEU A 324 -12.16 -7.81 0.44
CA LEU A 324 -11.28 -8.48 -0.52
C LEU A 324 -11.10 -9.98 -0.20
N PHE A 325 -11.19 -10.37 1.08
CA PHE A 325 -11.12 -11.78 1.49
C PHE A 325 -12.27 -12.64 0.94
N GLU A 326 -13.43 -12.07 0.62
CA GLU A 326 -14.54 -12.80 -0.03
C GLU A 326 -14.38 -12.93 -1.55
N TYR A 327 -13.41 -12.21 -2.15
CA TYR A 327 -13.02 -12.37 -3.55
C TYR A 327 -11.91 -13.44 -3.73
N LEU A 328 -11.25 -13.86 -2.64
CA LEU A 328 -10.14 -14.83 -2.69
C LEU A 328 -10.63 -16.26 -3.01
N PRO A 329 -9.97 -16.99 -3.93
CA PRO A 329 -10.18 -18.43 -4.10
C PRO A 329 -9.91 -19.22 -2.82
N PRO A 330 -10.62 -20.34 -2.54
CA PRO A 330 -10.47 -21.10 -1.29
C PRO A 330 -9.07 -21.67 -1.04
N ASN A 331 -8.26 -21.84 -2.09
CA ASN A 331 -6.87 -22.30 -2.02
C ASN A 331 -5.85 -21.15 -1.93
N SER A 332 -6.27 -19.92 -1.63
CA SER A 332 -5.34 -18.78 -1.52
C SER A 332 -4.29 -18.96 -0.43
N LEU A 333 -3.22 -18.17 -0.50
CA LEU A 333 -2.15 -18.08 0.49
C LEU A 333 -2.03 -16.63 1.01
N LEU A 334 -1.84 -16.45 2.30
CA LEU A 334 -1.66 -15.13 2.92
C LEU A 334 -0.24 -14.98 3.50
N PHE A 335 0.52 -14.00 3.03
CA PHE A 335 1.71 -13.52 3.73
C PHE A 335 1.35 -12.25 4.52
N ILE A 336 1.86 -12.13 5.74
CA ILE A 336 1.74 -10.91 6.54
C ILE A 336 3.14 -10.38 6.82
N ASP A 337 3.59 -9.39 6.04
CA ASP A 337 4.91 -8.78 6.25
C ASP A 337 4.88 -7.80 7.42
N GLU A 338 6.02 -7.77 8.12
CA GLU A 338 6.19 -7.17 9.44
C GLU A 338 5.01 -7.47 10.38
N SER A 339 4.62 -8.74 10.46
CA SER A 339 3.41 -9.25 11.14
C SER A 339 3.13 -8.63 12.52
N HIS A 340 4.19 -8.46 13.33
CA HIS A 340 4.15 -7.85 14.66
C HIS A 340 3.61 -6.40 14.72
N VAL A 341 3.48 -5.71 13.59
CA VAL A 341 2.79 -4.40 13.43
C VAL A 341 1.47 -4.59 12.69
N THR A 342 1.49 -5.33 11.58
CA THR A 342 0.32 -5.52 10.69
C THR A 342 -0.83 -6.24 11.40
N VAL A 343 -0.57 -7.25 12.24
CA VAL A 343 -1.59 -8.00 13.00
C VAL A 343 -2.28 -7.10 14.06
N PRO A 344 -1.56 -6.36 14.94
CA PRO A 344 -2.19 -5.36 15.81
C PRO A 344 -3.00 -4.29 15.06
N GLN A 345 -2.53 -3.84 13.89
CA GLN A 345 -3.21 -2.83 13.09
C GLN A 345 -4.57 -3.32 12.58
N LEU A 346 -4.65 -4.55 12.03
CA LEU A 346 -5.90 -5.19 11.62
C LEU A 346 -6.94 -5.19 12.76
N GLY A 347 -6.51 -5.57 13.98
CA GLY A 347 -7.38 -5.57 15.16
C GLY A 347 -7.76 -4.19 15.72
N ALA A 348 -7.10 -3.12 15.27
CA ALA A 348 -7.37 -1.74 15.68
C ALA A 348 -8.40 -1.04 14.78
N MET A 349 -8.43 -1.36 13.47
CA MET A 349 -9.26 -0.63 12.49
C MET A 349 -10.74 -0.57 12.87
N TYR A 350 -11.33 -1.70 13.28
CA TYR A 350 -12.72 -1.76 13.75
C TYR A 350 -12.99 -0.87 14.96
N LYS A 351 -12.07 -0.83 15.94
CA LYS A 351 -12.27 -0.09 17.19
C LYS A 351 -12.31 1.43 16.93
N GLY A 352 -11.43 1.90 16.05
CA GLY A 352 -11.40 3.31 15.62
C GLY A 352 -12.66 3.70 14.84
N ASP A 353 -13.06 2.89 13.85
CA ASP A 353 -14.26 3.18 13.06
C ASP A 353 -15.54 3.16 13.91
N ARG A 354 -15.68 2.15 14.78
CA ARG A 354 -16.83 1.98 15.67
C ARG A 354 -17.01 3.18 16.60
N SER A 355 -15.94 3.64 17.27
CA SER A 355 -15.99 4.79 18.18
C SER A 355 -16.43 6.09 17.47
N ARG A 356 -15.92 6.34 16.26
CA ARG A 356 -16.33 7.46 15.41
C ARG A 356 -17.80 7.39 15.03
N LYS A 357 -18.28 6.21 14.60
CA LYS A 357 -19.65 6.03 14.12
C LYS A 357 -20.70 5.98 15.22
N GLU A 358 -20.39 5.42 16.38
CA GLU A 358 -21.28 5.47 17.55
C GLU A 358 -21.60 6.91 17.95
N THR A 359 -20.63 7.82 17.81
CA THR A 359 -20.85 9.26 18.02
C THR A 359 -21.82 9.84 16.98
N LEU A 360 -21.59 9.60 15.68
CA LEU A 360 -22.50 10.05 14.61
C LEU A 360 -23.95 9.53 14.79
N VAL A 361 -24.11 8.27 15.16
CA VAL A 361 -25.41 7.62 15.39
C VAL A 361 -26.09 8.11 16.67
N SER A 362 -25.34 8.45 17.71
CA SER A 362 -25.88 8.97 18.98
C SER A 362 -26.43 10.40 18.86
N TYR A 363 -25.92 11.17 17.90
CA TYR A 363 -26.27 12.56 17.60
C TYR A 363 -27.04 12.73 16.27
N GLY A 364 -27.60 11.65 15.71
CA GLY A 364 -28.55 11.71 14.59
C GLY A 364 -27.95 12.10 13.22
N PHE A 365 -26.63 11.98 13.03
CA PHE A 365 -26.01 12.21 11.71
C PHE A 365 -26.14 11.01 10.77
N ARG A 366 -26.29 9.80 11.32
CA ARG A 366 -26.46 8.53 10.59
C ARG A 366 -27.37 7.57 11.36
N MET A 367 -27.96 6.61 10.65
CA MET A 367 -28.76 5.52 11.23
C MET A 367 -27.87 4.45 11.88
N PRO A 368 -28.40 3.58 12.77
CA PRO A 368 -27.64 2.49 13.39
C PRO A 368 -26.94 1.57 12.38
N SER A 369 -27.60 1.23 11.28
CA SER A 369 -27.02 0.48 10.14
C SER A 369 -25.71 1.03 9.58
N ALA A 370 -25.44 2.32 9.71
CA ALA A 370 -24.19 2.90 9.24
C ALA A 370 -22.97 2.35 10.02
N MET A 371 -23.16 1.80 11.21
CA MET A 371 -22.12 1.09 11.98
C MET A 371 -21.84 -0.34 11.47
N ASP A 372 -22.74 -0.90 10.65
CA ASP A 372 -22.55 -2.20 9.99
C ASP A 372 -21.73 -2.04 8.70
N ASN A 373 -21.66 -0.84 8.12
CA ASN A 373 -20.61 -0.47 7.17
C ASN A 373 -19.26 -0.28 7.88
N ARG A 374 -18.50 -1.34 8.12
CA ARG A 374 -17.27 -1.29 8.93
C ARG A 374 -16.19 -2.21 8.36
N PRO A 375 -14.91 -2.03 8.73
CA PRO A 375 -13.95 -3.09 8.53
C PRO A 375 -14.30 -4.34 9.36
N LEU A 376 -13.73 -5.48 8.97
CA LEU A 376 -13.82 -6.72 9.74
C LEU A 376 -13.32 -6.51 11.17
N ARG A 377 -13.97 -7.16 12.14
CA ARG A 377 -13.35 -7.41 13.43
C ARG A 377 -12.24 -8.43 13.28
N PHE A 378 -11.30 -8.47 14.23
CA PHE A 378 -10.21 -9.45 14.21
C PHE A 378 -10.72 -10.90 14.17
N ASP A 379 -11.77 -11.22 14.94
CA ASP A 379 -12.40 -12.55 14.98
C ASP A 379 -13.17 -12.92 13.70
N GLU A 380 -13.50 -11.95 12.85
CA GLU A 380 -14.13 -12.18 11.55
C GLU A 380 -13.07 -12.34 10.47
N TRP A 381 -12.04 -11.51 10.50
CA TRP A 381 -10.87 -11.64 9.62
C TRP A 381 -10.18 -12.99 9.81
N GLU A 382 -9.92 -13.43 11.05
CA GLU A 382 -9.27 -14.71 11.36
C GLU A 382 -10.03 -15.92 10.78
N ARG A 383 -11.37 -15.85 10.67
CA ARG A 383 -12.20 -16.91 10.06
C ARG A 383 -12.21 -16.89 8.53
N LEU A 384 -11.94 -15.74 7.92
CA LEU A 384 -11.89 -15.54 6.47
C LEU A 384 -10.46 -15.63 5.91
N ALA A 385 -9.45 -15.46 6.77
CA ALA A 385 -8.05 -15.53 6.40
C ALA A 385 -7.71 -16.96 5.93
N PRO A 386 -7.08 -17.12 4.75
CA PRO A 386 -6.61 -18.43 4.33
C PRO A 386 -5.38 -18.84 5.15
N GLN A 387 -4.87 -20.04 4.88
CA GLN A 387 -3.57 -20.51 5.39
C GLN A 387 -2.50 -19.42 5.21
N MET A 388 -1.74 -19.13 6.28
CA MET A 388 -0.92 -17.92 6.34
C MET A 388 0.50 -18.13 6.87
N VAL A 389 1.41 -17.28 6.37
CA VAL A 389 2.80 -17.18 6.78
C VAL A 389 3.06 -15.78 7.33
N PHE A 390 3.32 -15.68 8.63
CA PHE A 390 3.79 -14.46 9.27
C PHE A 390 5.26 -14.22 8.90
N VAL A 391 5.63 -12.99 8.56
CA VAL A 391 6.99 -12.64 8.19
C VAL A 391 7.47 -11.48 9.08
N SER A 392 8.43 -11.75 9.96
CA SER A 392 8.99 -10.73 10.86
C SER A 392 10.34 -11.15 11.43
N ALA A 393 11.20 -10.16 11.74
CA ALA A 393 12.42 -10.37 12.52
C ALA A 393 12.15 -10.47 14.05
N THR A 394 10.95 -10.05 14.48
CA THR A 394 10.53 -9.91 15.88
C THR A 394 9.02 -10.20 16.04
N PRO A 395 8.55 -11.46 15.83
CA PRO A 395 7.13 -11.80 15.85
C PRO A 395 6.38 -11.32 17.10
N GLY A 396 5.11 -10.99 16.91
CA GLY A 396 4.15 -10.61 17.94
C GLY A 396 3.74 -11.78 18.85
N GLN A 397 2.82 -11.50 19.78
CA GLN A 397 2.27 -12.52 20.68
C GLN A 397 1.33 -13.47 19.91
N TYR A 398 0.50 -12.92 19.02
CA TYR A 398 -0.46 -13.68 18.24
C TYR A 398 0.23 -14.76 17.39
N GLU A 399 1.31 -14.40 16.70
CA GLU A 399 2.10 -15.33 15.91
C GLU A 399 2.70 -16.44 16.79
N ALA A 400 3.21 -16.09 17.97
CA ALA A 400 3.78 -17.04 18.92
C ALA A 400 2.74 -18.05 19.45
N ASP A 401 1.50 -17.61 19.67
CA ASP A 401 0.40 -18.43 20.18
C ASP A 401 -0.22 -19.36 19.12
N HIS A 402 -0.11 -19.00 17.82
CA HIS A 402 -0.84 -19.68 16.73
C HIS A 402 0.05 -20.48 15.76
N GLN A 403 1.36 -20.21 15.70
CA GLN A 403 2.29 -20.84 14.76
C GLN A 403 2.41 -22.36 14.98
N GLY A 404 2.19 -23.15 13.93
CA GLY A 404 2.53 -24.58 13.91
C GLY A 404 4.03 -24.83 13.69
N GLN A 405 4.72 -23.88 13.05
CA GLN A 405 6.14 -23.98 12.74
C GLN A 405 6.83 -22.60 12.73
N VAL A 406 8.04 -22.54 13.27
CA VAL A 406 8.97 -21.40 13.10
C VAL A 406 10.08 -21.80 12.14
N VAL A 407 10.25 -21.01 11.08
CA VAL A 407 11.28 -21.15 10.08
C VAL A 407 12.27 -19.99 10.23
N GLU A 408 13.46 -20.27 10.74
CA GLU A 408 14.52 -19.25 10.86
C GLU A 408 15.14 -18.90 9.51
N GLN A 409 15.38 -17.61 9.28
CA GLN A 409 16.20 -17.11 8.19
C GLN A 409 17.09 -15.95 8.70
N VAL A 410 18.23 -16.32 9.30
CA VAL A 410 19.16 -15.37 9.94
C VAL A 410 20.43 -15.16 9.12
N VAL A 411 20.88 -16.14 8.34
CA VAL A 411 22.05 -16.02 7.47
C VAL A 411 21.71 -15.19 6.23
N ARG A 412 22.43 -14.08 6.02
CA ARG A 412 22.25 -13.18 4.88
C ARG A 412 23.03 -13.69 3.65
N PRO A 413 22.48 -13.58 2.42
CA PRO A 413 23.19 -13.96 1.19
C PRO A 413 24.56 -13.31 0.98
N THR A 414 24.80 -12.12 1.55
CA THR A 414 26.07 -11.39 1.45
C THR A 414 27.10 -11.74 2.53
N GLY A 415 26.77 -12.65 3.45
CA GLY A 415 27.56 -12.96 4.64
C GLY A 415 27.57 -11.85 5.70
N LEU A 416 26.79 -10.78 5.55
CA LEU A 416 26.69 -9.73 6.57
C LEU A 416 26.10 -10.27 7.88
N VAL A 417 26.76 -9.94 8.98
CA VAL A 417 26.42 -10.38 10.34
C VAL A 417 25.63 -9.30 11.10
N ASP A 418 24.87 -9.71 12.11
CA ASP A 418 24.27 -8.83 13.09
C ASP A 418 25.39 -8.07 13.84
N PRO A 419 25.17 -6.79 14.19
CA PRO A 419 26.22 -5.90 14.69
C PRO A 419 26.72 -6.32 16.08
N GLU A 420 27.93 -5.89 16.42
CA GLU A 420 28.41 -5.95 17.81
C GLU A 420 27.59 -4.99 18.69
N VAL A 421 27.21 -5.42 19.90
CA VAL A 421 26.42 -4.61 20.84
C VAL A 421 27.24 -4.29 22.08
N GLU A 422 27.40 -3.00 22.38
CA GLU A 422 28.01 -2.51 23.63
C GLU A 422 27.00 -1.79 24.52
N VAL A 423 27.15 -1.93 25.83
CA VAL A 423 26.42 -1.13 26.83
C VAL A 423 27.40 -0.15 27.48
N ARG A 424 27.05 1.15 27.52
CA ARG A 424 27.87 2.22 28.12
C ARG A 424 27.04 3.03 29.12
N PRO A 425 27.64 3.67 30.15
CA PRO A 425 26.90 4.46 31.14
C PRO A 425 26.06 5.58 30.50
N ALA A 426 24.86 5.84 31.02
CA ALA A 426 24.01 6.92 30.50
C ALA A 426 24.50 8.31 30.95
N SER A 427 25.23 8.38 32.06
CA SER A 427 25.75 9.63 32.64
C SER A 427 26.69 10.44 31.74
N THR A 428 27.40 9.79 30.82
CA THR A 428 28.32 10.43 29.85
C THR A 428 27.88 10.22 28.41
N GLN A 429 26.59 9.92 28.17
CA GLN A 429 26.11 9.43 26.87
C GLN A 429 26.30 10.43 25.72
N VAL A 430 26.20 11.74 25.98
CA VAL A 430 26.33 12.78 24.93
C VAL A 430 27.79 12.98 24.51
N ASP A 431 28.71 13.05 25.48
CA ASP A 431 30.14 13.25 25.21
C ASP A 431 30.74 12.03 24.49
N ASP A 432 30.44 10.81 24.97
CA ASP A 432 30.88 9.57 24.32
C ASP A 432 30.28 9.41 22.92
N LEU A 433 29.02 9.80 22.72
CA LEU A 433 28.38 9.79 21.40
C LEU A 433 29.08 10.76 20.43
N LEU A 434 29.47 11.96 20.88
CA LEU A 434 30.18 12.93 20.04
C LEU A 434 31.53 12.37 19.55
N ASP A 435 32.30 11.73 20.44
CA ASP A 435 33.54 11.04 20.08
C ASP A 435 33.29 9.86 19.12
N GLN A 436 32.23 9.07 19.35
CA GLN A 436 31.87 7.98 18.45
C GLN A 436 31.43 8.48 17.07
N ILE A 437 30.73 9.62 16.99
CA ILE A 437 30.34 10.28 15.74
C ILE A 437 31.60 10.71 14.97
N HIS A 438 32.55 11.42 15.60
CA HIS A 438 33.80 11.82 14.96
C HIS A 438 34.55 10.62 14.34
N GLN A 439 34.66 9.51 15.07
CA GLN A 439 35.29 8.28 14.58
C GLN A 439 34.58 7.62 13.37
N ARG A 440 33.30 7.95 13.12
CA ARG A 440 32.53 7.50 11.94
C ARG A 440 32.60 8.50 10.80
N THR A 441 32.54 9.81 11.07
CA THR A 441 32.65 10.85 10.03
C THR A 441 34.02 10.83 9.36
N GLU A 442 35.11 10.60 10.10
CA GLU A 442 36.46 10.38 9.56
C GLU A 442 36.54 9.22 8.54
N LYS A 443 35.67 8.22 8.70
CA LYS A 443 35.57 7.04 7.81
C LYS A 443 34.51 7.19 6.72
N ASN A 444 33.89 8.36 6.60
CA ASN A 444 32.72 8.63 5.74
C ASN A 444 31.56 7.64 5.98
N GLN A 445 31.31 7.29 7.24
CA GLN A 445 30.23 6.41 7.66
C GLN A 445 29.14 7.23 8.37
N ARG A 446 27.89 6.74 8.31
CA ARG A 446 26.73 7.41 8.93
C ARG A 446 26.41 6.84 10.31
N VAL A 447 25.75 7.66 11.12
CA VAL A 447 25.29 7.33 12.48
C VAL A 447 23.78 7.57 12.60
N LEU A 448 23.09 6.62 13.20
CA LEU A 448 21.70 6.77 13.63
C LEU A 448 21.65 6.88 15.15
N VAL A 449 20.87 7.83 15.68
CA VAL A 449 20.68 8.03 17.12
C VAL A 449 19.19 7.94 17.43
N THR A 450 18.80 7.17 18.46
CA THR A 450 17.41 7.17 18.97
C THR A 450 17.31 7.78 20.36
N THR A 451 16.49 8.81 20.50
CA THR A 451 16.10 9.42 21.79
C THR A 451 14.74 8.87 22.25
N LEU A 452 14.14 9.48 23.29
CA LEU A 452 12.80 9.12 23.80
C LEU A 452 11.71 10.16 23.47
N THR A 453 12.06 11.40 23.14
CA THR A 453 11.10 12.50 22.94
C THR A 453 11.52 13.42 21.79
N LYS A 454 10.55 14.15 21.19
CA LYS A 454 10.79 15.12 20.11
C LYS A 454 11.79 16.19 20.52
N ARG A 455 11.49 16.84 21.65
CA ARG A 455 12.37 17.81 22.28
C ARG A 455 13.79 17.29 22.50
N MET A 456 13.98 16.06 22.96
CA MET A 456 15.35 15.51 23.10
C MET A 456 16.04 15.24 21.76
N ALA A 457 15.29 14.96 20.69
CA ALA A 457 15.86 14.85 19.34
C ALA A 457 16.26 16.22 18.79
N GLU A 458 15.43 17.24 19.01
CA GLU A 458 15.68 18.65 18.68
C GLU A 458 16.90 19.19 19.49
N ASP A 459 16.82 19.19 20.82
CA ASP A 459 17.86 19.66 21.75
C ASP A 459 19.23 18.99 21.47
N LEU A 460 19.26 17.68 21.17
CA LEU A 460 20.50 16.96 20.82
C LEU A 460 21.01 17.34 19.42
N THR A 461 20.13 17.59 18.46
CA THR A 461 20.51 18.01 17.11
C THR A 461 21.15 19.39 17.15
N ASP A 462 20.58 20.33 17.91
CA ASP A 462 21.15 21.66 18.11
C ASP A 462 22.53 21.59 18.79
N PHE A 463 22.67 20.82 19.86
CA PHE A 463 23.98 20.58 20.51
C PHE A 463 25.02 20.00 19.56
N LEU A 464 24.65 19.00 18.74
CA LEU A 464 25.55 18.40 17.76
C LEU A 464 25.93 19.40 16.65
N MET A 465 25.01 20.26 16.20
CA MET A 465 25.31 21.34 15.25
C MET A 465 26.26 22.39 15.82
N GLU A 466 26.07 22.80 17.09
CA GLU A 466 26.98 23.74 17.78
C GLU A 466 28.42 23.18 17.89
N ASN A 467 28.54 21.85 18.04
CA ASN A 467 29.83 21.14 18.04
C ASN A 467 30.36 20.79 16.63
N GLY A 468 29.75 21.33 15.57
CA GLY A 468 30.24 21.21 14.19
C GLY A 468 29.86 19.91 13.46
N ILE A 469 29.00 19.08 14.04
CA ILE A 469 28.49 17.86 13.39
C ILE A 469 27.43 18.23 12.35
N ARG A 470 27.49 17.59 11.18
CA ARG A 470 26.42 17.65 10.17
C ARG A 470 25.32 16.67 10.58
N VAL A 471 24.23 17.18 11.14
CA VAL A 471 23.14 16.40 11.72
C VAL A 471 21.77 16.93 11.27
N ARG A 472 20.75 16.06 11.25
CA ARG A 472 19.33 16.45 11.23
C ARG A 472 18.53 15.55 12.18
N TYR A 473 17.32 15.97 12.56
CA TYR A 473 16.38 15.14 13.31
C TYR A 473 15.28 14.52 12.42
N LEU A 474 14.55 13.53 12.96
CA LEU A 474 13.36 12.95 12.35
C LEU A 474 12.32 12.50 13.39
N HIS A 475 11.20 13.24 13.47
CA HIS A 475 10.03 12.93 14.32
C HIS A 475 8.71 13.05 13.55
N SER A 476 7.58 12.77 14.24
CA SER A 476 6.25 12.56 13.64
C SER A 476 5.63 13.75 12.90
N ASP A 477 6.22 14.94 13.04
CA ASP A 477 5.64 16.18 12.50
C ASP A 477 6.33 16.61 11.21
N ILE A 478 7.38 15.89 10.82
CA ILE A 478 7.99 15.95 9.50
C ILE A 478 7.10 15.18 8.51
N ASP A 479 6.74 15.86 7.42
CA ASP A 479 5.95 15.32 6.32
C ASP A 479 6.63 14.10 5.68
N THR A 480 5.85 13.20 5.06
CA THR A 480 6.38 12.01 4.39
C THR A 480 7.41 12.36 3.30
N VAL A 481 7.17 13.43 2.52
CA VAL A 481 8.09 13.84 1.45
C VAL A 481 9.41 14.36 2.03
N GLU A 482 9.33 15.26 3.03
CA GLU A 482 10.52 15.80 3.72
C GLU A 482 11.32 14.70 4.42
N ARG A 483 10.64 13.69 5.00
CA ARG A 483 11.29 12.49 5.56
C ARG A 483 12.13 11.76 4.51
N VAL A 484 11.58 11.51 3.32
CA VAL A 484 12.31 10.84 2.22
C VAL A 484 13.53 11.67 1.78
N GLU A 485 13.39 12.99 1.67
CA GLU A 485 14.50 13.89 1.39
C GLU A 485 15.62 13.81 2.45
N ILE A 486 15.28 13.84 3.74
CA ILE A 486 16.23 13.72 4.86
C ILE A 486 16.97 12.37 4.82
N ILE A 487 16.26 11.27 4.55
CA ILE A 487 16.84 9.92 4.40
C ILE A 487 17.84 9.86 3.24
N ARG A 488 17.47 10.45 2.11
CA ARG A 488 18.30 10.53 0.90
C ARG A 488 19.56 11.37 1.14
N ASP A 489 19.42 12.53 1.75
CA ASP A 489 20.53 13.45 2.05
C ASP A 489 21.56 12.81 3.02
N LEU A 490 21.10 11.98 3.98
CA LEU A 490 21.98 11.17 4.84
C LEU A 490 22.79 10.15 4.01
N ARG A 491 22.15 9.42 3.09
CA ARG A 491 22.83 8.43 2.23
C ARG A 491 23.81 9.08 1.25
N LEU A 492 23.45 10.24 0.68
CA LEU A 492 24.35 11.07 -0.12
C LEU A 492 25.54 11.61 0.68
N GLY A 493 25.39 11.75 2.01
CA GLY A 493 26.41 12.34 2.87
C GLY A 493 26.44 13.85 2.84
N GLU A 494 25.30 14.50 2.55
CA GLU A 494 25.10 15.93 2.81
C GLU A 494 25.20 16.22 4.32
N PHE A 495 24.73 15.25 5.13
CA PHE A 495 24.96 15.18 6.57
C PHE A 495 25.29 13.75 7.02
N ASP A 496 25.78 13.59 8.25
CA ASP A 496 26.38 12.34 8.74
C ASP A 496 25.56 11.63 9.82
N VAL A 497 24.75 12.36 10.58
CA VAL A 497 24.04 11.87 11.76
C VAL A 497 22.54 12.16 11.65
N LEU A 498 21.70 11.15 11.90
CA LEU A 498 20.24 11.31 11.97
C LEU A 498 19.73 10.98 13.37
N VAL A 499 19.10 11.94 14.03
CA VAL A 499 18.54 11.80 15.38
C VAL A 499 17.02 11.58 15.31
N GLY A 500 16.55 10.39 15.66
CA GLY A 500 15.14 10.02 15.62
C GLY A 500 14.58 9.58 16.98
N ILE A 501 13.28 9.27 17.00
CA ILE A 501 12.60 8.65 18.15
C ILE A 501 12.18 7.22 17.80
N ASN A 502 11.24 7.10 16.87
CA ASN A 502 10.55 5.86 16.51
C ASN A 502 10.56 5.58 15.00
N LEU A 503 10.92 6.57 14.17
CA LEU A 503 10.78 6.53 12.72
C LEU A 503 11.91 5.79 11.99
N LEU A 504 12.88 5.25 12.72
CA LEU A 504 13.92 4.37 12.19
C LEU A 504 13.45 2.89 12.12
N ARG A 505 12.14 2.63 12.07
CA ARG A 505 11.54 1.28 12.03
C ARG A 505 11.09 0.78 10.66
N GLU A 506 10.80 1.67 9.72
CA GLU A 506 10.12 1.30 8.47
C GLU A 506 11.07 1.46 7.27
N GLY A 507 11.23 0.43 6.42
CA GLY A 507 11.85 0.53 5.09
C GLY A 507 13.36 0.89 4.98
N LEU A 508 13.97 1.55 5.98
CA LEU A 508 15.27 2.22 5.82
C LEU A 508 16.44 1.24 5.56
N ASP A 509 16.79 1.09 4.29
CA ASP A 509 17.94 0.35 3.76
C ASP A 509 19.13 1.31 3.57
N MET A 510 19.98 1.40 4.59
CA MET A 510 21.13 2.29 4.64
C MET A 510 22.43 1.50 4.89
N PRO A 511 23.09 0.94 3.85
CA PRO A 511 24.39 0.28 4.03
C PRO A 511 25.50 1.23 4.52
N GLU A 512 25.32 2.54 4.41
CA GLU A 512 26.25 3.58 4.86
C GLU A 512 26.27 3.75 6.40
N VAL A 513 25.23 3.29 7.10
CA VAL A 513 25.12 3.37 8.57
C VAL A 513 25.99 2.30 9.22
N SER A 514 27.01 2.72 9.97
CA SER A 514 27.91 1.82 10.70
C SER A 514 27.69 1.81 12.21
N LEU A 515 26.99 2.81 12.74
CA LEU A 515 26.74 2.98 14.17
C LEU A 515 25.27 3.30 14.41
N VAL A 516 24.68 2.60 15.37
CA VAL A 516 23.38 2.91 15.96
C VAL A 516 23.58 3.20 17.45
N ALA A 517 23.22 4.39 17.89
CA ALA A 517 23.28 4.82 19.29
C ALA A 517 21.86 4.89 19.88
N ILE A 518 21.62 4.15 20.96
CA ILE A 518 20.34 4.11 21.66
C ILE A 518 20.52 4.83 23.00
N LEU A 519 20.10 6.10 23.06
CA LEU A 519 20.11 6.86 24.31
C LEU A 519 19.04 6.34 25.27
N ASP A 520 19.32 6.44 26.57
CA ASP A 520 18.40 6.04 27.65
C ASP A 520 17.79 4.64 27.44
N ALA A 521 18.64 3.66 27.11
CA ALA A 521 18.22 2.30 26.75
C ALA A 521 17.54 1.53 27.90
N ASP A 522 17.77 1.96 29.15
CA ASP A 522 17.19 1.36 30.37
C ASP A 522 15.80 1.87 30.79
N LYS A 523 15.24 2.80 30.00
CA LYS A 523 13.90 3.37 30.21
C LYS A 523 12.85 2.51 29.49
N GLU A 524 12.41 1.45 30.16
CA GLU A 524 11.44 0.51 29.60
C GLU A 524 10.14 1.19 29.15
N GLY A 525 9.56 0.67 28.06
CA GLY A 525 8.40 1.24 27.39
C GLY A 525 8.41 0.84 25.90
N PHE A 526 7.44 1.34 25.13
CA PHE A 526 7.30 0.97 23.71
C PHE A 526 8.57 1.20 22.87
N LEU A 527 9.35 2.25 23.17
CA LEU A 527 10.59 2.58 22.43
C LEU A 527 11.80 1.74 22.85
N ARG A 528 11.74 1.00 23.96
CA ARG A 528 12.85 0.21 24.54
C ARG A 528 12.44 -1.22 24.93
N SER A 529 11.34 -1.72 24.36
CA SER A 529 11.02 -3.16 24.40
C SER A 529 12.07 -3.95 23.63
N ASP A 530 12.21 -5.24 23.95
CA ASP A 530 13.07 -6.19 23.24
C ASP A 530 12.89 -6.13 21.71
N ARG A 531 11.64 -6.16 21.21
CA ARG A 531 11.34 -6.01 19.78
C ARG A 531 11.91 -4.70 19.22
N SER A 532 11.64 -3.58 19.88
CA SER A 532 12.10 -2.25 19.46
C SER A 532 13.62 -2.12 19.45
N LEU A 533 14.30 -2.71 20.44
CA LEU A 533 15.76 -2.74 20.53
C LEU A 533 16.35 -3.58 19.39
N ILE A 534 15.87 -4.82 19.18
CA ILE A 534 16.33 -5.70 18.08
C ILE A 534 16.17 -5.03 16.72
N GLN A 535 15.03 -4.37 16.46
CA GLN A 535 14.80 -3.62 15.21
C GLN A 535 15.78 -2.46 15.03
N THR A 536 16.05 -1.72 16.11
CA THR A 536 16.94 -0.55 16.09
C THR A 536 18.38 -0.98 15.88
N ILE A 537 18.86 -1.97 16.63
CA ILE A 537 20.16 -2.64 16.46
C ILE A 537 20.32 -3.14 15.02
N GLY A 538 19.29 -3.78 14.46
CA GLY A 538 19.26 -4.30 13.10
C GLY A 538 19.52 -3.29 11.98
N ARG A 539 19.48 -1.97 12.24
CA ARG A 539 19.87 -0.93 11.27
C ARG A 539 21.37 -0.91 10.98
N ALA A 540 22.21 -1.28 11.94
CA ALA A 540 23.66 -1.41 11.71
C ALA A 540 24.04 -2.70 10.96
N ALA A 541 23.15 -3.70 10.88
CA ALA A 541 23.43 -5.02 10.29
C ALA A 541 23.62 -5.03 8.75
N ARG A 542 23.55 -3.88 8.09
CA ARG A 542 23.81 -3.72 6.65
C ARG A 542 25.23 -3.25 6.32
N ASN A 543 26.04 -2.92 7.33
CA ASN A 543 27.43 -2.51 7.18
C ASN A 543 28.38 -3.57 7.77
N VAL A 544 29.52 -3.80 7.11
CA VAL A 544 30.54 -4.76 7.58
C VAL A 544 31.11 -4.36 8.95
N ASN A 545 31.14 -3.06 9.26
CA ASN A 545 31.60 -2.49 10.53
C ASN A 545 30.42 -2.11 11.45
N GLY A 546 29.26 -2.74 11.27
CA GLY A 546 28.04 -2.44 12.03
C GLY A 546 28.22 -2.64 13.54
N LYS A 547 27.88 -1.61 14.31
CA LYS A 547 27.91 -1.60 15.78
C LYS A 547 26.68 -0.91 16.36
N ALA A 548 26.21 -1.39 17.51
CA ALA A 548 25.18 -0.74 18.31
C ALA A 548 25.73 -0.39 19.70
N ILE A 549 25.42 0.81 20.19
CA ILE A 549 25.75 1.26 21.55
C ILE A 549 24.45 1.59 22.27
N LEU A 550 24.22 0.94 23.41
CA LEU A 550 23.08 1.16 24.30
C LEU A 550 23.57 1.94 25.52
N TYR A 551 23.15 3.19 25.65
CA TYR A 551 23.50 4.02 26.81
C TYR A 551 22.51 3.77 27.95
N ALA A 552 22.99 3.20 29.05
CA ALA A 552 22.17 2.72 30.16
C ALA A 552 23.00 2.59 31.44
N ASP A 553 22.39 2.88 32.59
CA ASP A 553 23.03 2.68 33.89
C ASP A 553 22.72 1.28 34.48
N ARG A 554 21.74 0.57 33.88
CA ARG A 554 21.37 -0.81 34.25
C ARG A 554 20.91 -1.59 33.02
N ILE A 555 21.17 -2.90 32.98
CA ILE A 555 20.62 -3.79 31.95
C ILE A 555 19.19 -4.18 32.37
N THR A 556 18.20 -3.84 31.55
CA THR A 556 16.80 -4.25 31.75
C THR A 556 16.54 -5.64 31.17
N GLY A 557 15.44 -6.29 31.55
CA GLY A 557 15.05 -7.57 30.95
C GLY A 557 14.84 -7.47 29.43
N SER A 558 14.32 -6.32 28.97
CA SER A 558 14.16 -6.01 27.55
C SER A 558 15.50 -5.87 26.81
N MET A 559 16.49 -5.22 27.44
CA MET A 559 17.86 -5.14 26.90
C MET A 559 18.53 -6.51 26.85
N GLN A 560 18.45 -7.30 27.92
CA GLN A 560 19.11 -8.61 27.99
C GLN A 560 18.64 -9.52 26.84
N ARG A 561 17.32 -9.66 26.65
CA ARG A 561 16.75 -10.47 25.54
C ARG A 561 17.17 -9.96 24.16
N ALA A 562 17.30 -8.65 23.97
CA ALA A 562 17.74 -8.07 22.70
C ALA A 562 19.24 -8.33 22.43
N ILE A 563 20.09 -8.24 23.46
CA ILE A 563 21.52 -8.53 23.39
C ILE A 563 21.73 -10.03 23.08
N ASP A 564 21.09 -10.91 23.86
CA ASP A 564 21.24 -12.37 23.74
C ASP A 564 20.83 -12.87 22.34
N GLU A 565 19.70 -12.38 21.81
CA GLU A 565 19.22 -12.77 20.47
C GLU A 565 20.11 -12.20 19.35
N THR A 566 20.68 -11.00 19.53
CA THR A 566 21.63 -10.42 18.56
C THR A 566 22.93 -11.25 18.53
N GLU A 567 23.48 -11.60 19.70
CA GLU A 567 24.73 -12.37 19.79
C GLU A 567 24.55 -13.82 19.30
N ARG A 568 23.39 -14.44 19.58
CA ARG A 568 23.02 -15.76 19.02
C ARG A 568 23.00 -15.73 17.48
N ARG A 569 22.37 -14.72 16.88
CA ARG A 569 22.31 -14.55 15.42
C ARG A 569 23.70 -14.33 14.84
N ARG A 570 24.48 -13.41 15.44
CA ARG A 570 25.85 -13.07 15.04
C ARG A 570 26.75 -14.30 15.05
N THR A 571 26.70 -15.11 16.12
CA THR A 571 27.46 -16.36 16.25
C THR A 571 27.12 -17.33 15.12
N LYS A 572 25.84 -17.67 14.94
CA LYS A 572 25.38 -18.59 13.87
C LYS A 572 25.76 -18.11 12.46
N GLN A 573 25.71 -16.80 12.21
CA GLN A 573 26.13 -16.20 10.93
C GLN A 573 27.66 -16.28 10.73
N MET A 574 28.45 -16.07 11.78
CA MET A 574 29.91 -16.21 11.74
C MET A 574 30.35 -17.65 11.50
N GLU A 575 29.73 -18.62 12.19
CA GLU A 575 29.96 -20.06 11.99
C GLU A 575 29.65 -20.46 10.55
N PHE A 576 28.46 -20.10 10.03
CA PHE A 576 28.09 -20.37 8.64
C PHE A 576 29.09 -19.76 7.65
N ASN A 577 29.50 -18.51 7.85
CA ASN A 577 30.49 -17.85 7.00
C ASN A 577 31.83 -18.58 7.01
N GLN A 578 32.29 -19.06 8.18
CA GLN A 578 33.53 -19.79 8.32
C GLN A 578 33.46 -21.17 7.63
N GLU A 579 32.37 -21.91 7.81
CA GLU A 579 32.15 -23.21 7.16
C GLU A 579 32.10 -23.13 5.63
N HIS A 580 31.50 -22.05 5.10
CA HIS A 580 31.29 -21.86 3.65
C HIS A 580 32.34 -20.96 2.98
N GLY A 581 33.36 -20.49 3.72
CA GLY A 581 34.42 -19.62 3.19
C GLY A 581 33.94 -18.23 2.74
N ILE A 582 32.84 -17.73 3.31
CA ILE A 582 32.21 -16.48 2.91
C ILE A 582 32.87 -15.31 3.65
N THR A 583 33.40 -14.34 2.90
CA THR A 583 33.80 -13.04 3.44
C THR A 583 32.61 -12.07 3.36
N PRO A 584 32.19 -11.43 4.48
CA PRO A 584 31.10 -10.47 4.48
C PRO A 584 31.33 -9.31 3.50
N LYS A 585 30.34 -9.00 2.66
CA LYS A 585 30.40 -7.89 1.71
C LYS A 585 29.30 -6.87 1.99
N GLY A 586 29.68 -5.59 2.08
CA GLY A 586 28.73 -4.48 2.14
C GLY A 586 27.90 -4.41 0.87
N LEU A 587 26.62 -4.06 1.02
CA LEU A 587 25.72 -3.83 -0.11
C LEU A 587 26.00 -2.45 -0.72
N SER A 588 26.47 -2.41 -1.98
CA SER A 588 26.50 -1.18 -2.77
C SER A 588 25.22 -1.05 -3.60
N LYS A 589 24.09 -0.71 -2.97
CA LYS A 589 22.91 -0.22 -3.69
C LYS A 589 23.19 1.18 -4.22
N SER A 590 22.76 1.48 -5.44
CA SER A 590 22.87 2.84 -5.96
C SER A 590 22.02 3.75 -5.09
N VAL A 591 22.47 4.99 -4.85
CA VAL A 591 21.57 6.02 -4.31
C VAL A 591 20.45 6.33 -5.31
N ALA A 592 20.69 6.07 -6.61
CA ALA A 592 19.69 6.09 -7.67
C ALA A 592 18.57 5.04 -7.48
N ASP A 593 18.80 3.90 -6.80
CA ASP A 593 17.76 2.87 -6.61
C ASP A 593 16.68 3.32 -5.60
N ILE A 594 17.03 4.26 -4.71
CA ILE A 594 16.03 4.97 -3.88
C ILE A 594 15.15 5.85 -4.77
N MET A 595 15.71 6.32 -5.89
CA MET A 595 15.22 7.44 -6.69
C MET A 595 14.43 7.02 -7.94
N GLU A 596 14.76 5.87 -8.54
CA GLU A 596 13.81 5.08 -9.36
C GLU A 596 12.64 4.52 -8.52
N GLY A 597 12.71 4.70 -7.19
CA GLY A 597 11.62 4.57 -6.23
C GLY A 597 11.21 5.85 -5.49
N ALA A 598 11.78 7.02 -5.79
CA ALA A 598 11.49 8.32 -5.15
C ALA A 598 12.42 9.44 -5.69
N VAL A 599 12.08 9.99 -6.87
CA VAL A 599 12.59 11.24 -7.50
C VAL A 599 13.73 11.11 -8.54
N ALA A 600 13.62 11.87 -9.63
CA ALA A 600 14.55 11.93 -10.77
C ALA A 600 15.83 12.80 -10.51
N PRO A 601 16.88 12.74 -11.36
CA PRO A 601 18.19 13.36 -11.09
C PRO A 601 18.34 14.81 -11.58
N GLY A 602 18.86 15.73 -10.74
CA GLY A 602 18.91 17.16 -11.09
C GLY A 602 19.86 18.10 -10.32
N SER A 603 21.08 17.70 -9.92
CA SER A 603 22.06 18.70 -9.39
C SER A 603 23.55 18.41 -9.68
N ARG A 604 24.08 19.00 -10.76
CA ARG A 604 25.53 19.19 -10.94
C ARG A 604 25.88 20.65 -11.19
N LYS A 605 26.80 21.20 -10.40
CA LYS A 605 27.36 22.54 -10.58
C LYS A 605 28.29 22.61 -11.81
N LYS A 606 28.37 23.82 -12.37
CA LYS A 606 28.94 24.20 -13.68
C LYS A 606 30.41 23.82 -13.91
N GLY A 607 30.75 23.45 -15.16
CA GLY A 607 32.13 23.44 -15.67
C GLY A 607 32.26 23.22 -17.20
N ALA A 608 32.83 24.22 -17.90
CA ALA A 608 33.44 24.17 -19.25
C ALA A 608 32.59 23.91 -20.53
N GLN A 609 32.40 25.01 -21.28
CA GLN A 609 32.06 25.20 -22.71
C GLN A 609 32.22 24.04 -23.73
N ARG A 610 31.23 23.90 -24.63
CA ARG A 610 31.41 23.94 -26.11
C ARG A 610 30.10 24.28 -26.85
N LYS A 611 30.18 24.50 -28.18
CA LYS A 611 29.27 25.37 -28.97
C LYS A 611 28.11 24.64 -29.69
N VAL A 612 26.92 25.25 -29.60
CA VAL A 612 25.92 25.54 -30.67
C VAL A 612 25.64 24.47 -31.75
N ALA A 613 24.43 23.91 -31.73
CA ALA A 613 23.54 23.77 -32.89
C ALA A 613 22.07 23.62 -32.43
N GLU A 614 21.18 24.43 -33.01
CA GLU A 614 19.70 24.39 -33.13
C GLU A 614 18.76 23.90 -32.00
N LYS A 615 17.61 24.58 -31.86
CA LYS A 615 16.59 24.33 -30.83
C LYS A 615 15.58 23.27 -31.27
N GLN A 616 15.64 22.08 -30.67
CA GLN A 616 14.41 21.38 -30.29
C GLN A 616 13.89 21.96 -28.97
N ALA A 617 12.57 21.91 -28.76
CA ALA A 617 11.96 22.34 -27.51
C ALA A 617 12.11 21.21 -26.46
N ASP A 618 13.23 21.23 -25.74
CA ASP A 618 13.43 20.40 -24.55
C ASP A 618 12.32 20.69 -23.52
N TYR A 619 11.29 19.85 -23.51
CA TYR A 619 10.52 19.57 -22.31
C TYR A 619 11.33 18.61 -21.41
N ASN A 620 12.52 19.05 -21.00
CA ASN A 620 13.22 18.47 -19.85
C ASN A 620 12.42 18.90 -18.60
N ILE A 621 11.42 18.09 -18.26
CA ILE A 621 10.51 18.29 -17.12
C ILE A 621 11.26 17.94 -15.82
N ASP A 622 12.13 18.87 -15.43
CA ASP A 622 12.89 18.89 -14.18
C ASP A 622 11.97 19.34 -13.02
N LEU A 623 10.86 18.62 -12.84
CA LEU A 623 9.67 19.04 -12.05
C LEU A 623 9.22 18.02 -10.98
N ALA A 624 10.01 16.99 -10.69
CA ALA A 624 9.73 16.02 -9.63
C ALA A 624 9.99 16.54 -8.21
N ALA A 625 10.15 17.86 -8.02
CA ALA A 625 10.51 18.49 -6.75
C ALA A 625 9.50 19.59 -6.36
N ARG A 626 8.37 19.19 -5.74
CA ARG A 626 7.59 19.91 -4.68
C ARG A 626 6.18 19.31 -4.45
N SER A 627 6.02 18.50 -3.41
CA SER A 627 4.72 18.03 -2.87
C SER A 627 3.85 17.12 -3.77
N PRO A 628 2.99 16.25 -3.18
CA PRO A 628 2.04 15.42 -3.94
C PRO A 628 1.07 16.26 -4.80
N LYS A 629 0.80 17.50 -4.38
CA LYS A 629 -0.11 18.42 -5.07
C LYS A 629 0.46 18.97 -6.38
N GLU A 630 1.79 19.19 -6.48
CA GLU A 630 2.39 19.54 -7.77
C GLU A 630 2.64 18.29 -8.62
N PHE A 631 2.94 17.12 -8.02
CA PHE A 631 2.98 15.86 -8.79
C PHE A 631 1.64 15.58 -9.48
N ALA A 632 0.53 15.62 -8.75
CA ALA A 632 -0.81 15.50 -9.32
C ALA A 632 -1.10 16.58 -10.39
N ARG A 633 -0.55 17.80 -10.23
CA ARG A 633 -0.66 18.86 -11.24
C ARG A 633 0.18 18.56 -12.49
N VAL A 634 1.39 18.04 -12.35
CA VAL A 634 2.28 17.69 -13.48
C VAL A 634 1.72 16.50 -14.24
N VAL A 635 1.28 15.45 -13.55
CA VAL A 635 0.55 14.33 -14.16
C VAL A 635 -0.67 14.84 -14.91
N LYS A 636 -1.50 15.69 -14.29
CA LYS A 636 -2.65 16.31 -14.96
C LYS A 636 -2.26 17.17 -16.17
N GLN A 637 -1.18 17.95 -16.09
CA GLN A 637 -0.69 18.78 -17.20
C GLN A 637 -0.13 17.94 -18.36
N MET A 638 0.58 16.85 -18.08
CA MET A 638 1.04 15.89 -19.09
C MET A 638 -0.14 15.11 -19.68
N GLU A 639 -1.15 14.76 -18.87
CA GLU A 639 -2.36 14.10 -19.33
C GLU A 639 -3.19 15.04 -20.24
N GLU A 640 -3.39 16.30 -19.84
CA GLU A 640 -3.99 17.35 -20.67
C GLU A 640 -3.21 17.56 -21.99
N ALA A 641 -1.88 17.61 -21.94
CA ALA A 641 -1.02 17.74 -23.12
C ALA A 641 -1.03 16.49 -24.03
N MET A 642 -1.17 15.30 -23.45
CA MET A 642 -1.29 14.02 -24.17
C MET A 642 -2.61 13.95 -24.94
N TYR A 643 -3.73 14.29 -24.28
CA TYR A 643 -5.02 14.39 -24.97
C TYR A 643 -5.02 15.54 -25.98
N GLU A 644 -4.40 16.68 -25.70
CA GLU A 644 -4.23 17.77 -26.68
C GLU A 644 -3.43 17.34 -27.92
N ALA A 645 -2.32 16.63 -27.75
CA ALA A 645 -1.56 16.05 -28.85
C ALA A 645 -2.43 15.07 -29.68
N ALA A 646 -3.22 14.22 -29.03
CA ALA A 646 -4.14 13.31 -29.72
C ALA A 646 -5.25 14.05 -30.51
N ARG A 647 -5.83 15.11 -29.93
CA ARG A 647 -6.81 16.01 -30.60
C ARG A 647 -6.19 16.71 -31.82
N ASN A 648 -4.92 17.09 -31.75
CA ASN A 648 -4.16 17.73 -32.81
C ASN A 648 -3.60 16.74 -33.85
N LEU A 649 -3.92 15.44 -33.73
CA LEU A 649 -3.44 14.35 -34.59
C LEU A 649 -1.91 14.11 -34.51
N GLU A 650 -1.26 14.60 -33.46
CA GLU A 650 0.17 14.40 -33.17
C GLU A 650 0.40 13.04 -32.48
N PHE A 651 -0.05 11.95 -33.10
CA PHE A 651 -0.16 10.63 -32.45
C PHE A 651 1.17 10.07 -31.90
N GLU A 652 2.30 10.28 -32.58
CA GLU A 652 3.62 9.86 -32.08
C GLU A 652 3.98 10.55 -30.76
N LYS A 653 3.64 11.84 -30.64
CA LYS A 653 3.85 12.65 -29.43
C LYS A 653 2.84 12.30 -28.34
N ALA A 654 1.60 11.98 -28.70
CA ALA A 654 0.61 11.48 -27.74
C ALA A 654 1.03 10.11 -27.15
N ALA A 655 1.57 9.21 -27.98
CA ALA A 655 2.14 7.94 -27.51
C ALA A 655 3.38 8.16 -26.62
N GLN A 656 4.32 9.02 -27.01
CA GLN A 656 5.47 9.38 -26.17
C GLN A 656 5.04 9.97 -24.82
N LEU A 657 4.04 10.87 -24.81
CA LEU A 657 3.51 11.45 -23.58
C LEU A 657 2.77 10.41 -22.72
N ARG A 658 2.06 9.45 -23.32
CA ARG A 658 1.47 8.31 -22.60
C ARG A 658 2.54 7.47 -21.93
N ASP A 659 3.57 7.08 -22.67
CA ASP A 659 4.61 6.17 -22.16
C ASP A 659 5.40 6.88 -21.05
N GLN A 660 5.75 8.16 -21.23
CA GLN A 660 6.33 9.00 -20.17
C GLN A 660 5.41 9.17 -18.96
N LEU A 661 4.09 9.27 -19.17
CA LEU A 661 3.10 9.42 -18.09
C LEU A 661 2.83 8.08 -17.37
N HIS A 662 3.02 6.95 -18.03
CA HIS A 662 3.05 5.61 -17.43
C HIS A 662 4.28 5.47 -16.53
N ASP A 663 5.48 5.70 -17.08
CA ASP A 663 6.74 5.72 -16.33
C ASP A 663 6.67 6.67 -15.12
N LEU A 664 6.12 7.88 -15.32
CA LEU A 664 5.96 8.88 -14.26
C LEU A 664 4.93 8.45 -13.20
N LYS A 665 3.84 7.77 -13.58
CA LYS A 665 2.85 7.23 -12.63
C LYS A 665 3.45 6.06 -11.84
N GLU A 666 4.22 5.15 -12.46
CA GLU A 666 4.95 4.10 -11.74
C GLU A 666 6.00 4.65 -10.78
N GLN A 667 6.77 5.67 -11.18
CA GLN A 667 7.73 6.35 -10.30
C GLN A 667 7.00 7.12 -9.18
N GLY A 668 5.89 7.77 -9.50
CA GLY A 668 5.04 8.50 -8.54
C GLY A 668 4.43 7.61 -7.47
N LEU A 669 4.00 6.40 -7.84
CA LEU A 669 3.51 5.37 -6.91
C LEU A 669 4.54 4.96 -5.86
N LYS A 670 5.84 5.13 -6.16
CA LYS A 670 6.93 4.89 -5.22
C LYS A 670 7.32 6.16 -4.45
N ALA A 671 7.09 7.35 -5.03
CA ALA A 671 7.51 8.66 -4.52
C ALA A 671 6.45 9.46 -3.71
N ALA A 672 5.17 9.13 -3.82
CA ALA A 672 4.05 9.89 -3.26
C ALA A 672 3.49 9.34 -1.93
N ASP A 673 4.01 8.20 -1.46
CA ASP A 673 3.68 7.51 -0.20
C ASP A 673 4.95 7.21 0.63
#